data_AF-A0A660UG34-F1
#
_entry.id   AF-A0A660UG34-F1
#
_cell.length_a   1.000
_cell.length_b   1.000
_cell.length_c   1.000
_cell.angle_alpha   90.00
_cell.angle_beta   90.00
_cell.angle_gamma   90.00
#
_symmetry.space_group_name_H-M   'P 1'
#
loop_
_entity.id
_entity.type
_entity.pdbx_description
1 polymer ?
#
loop_
_entity_poly.entity_id
_entity_poly.type
_entity_poly.pdbx_seq_one_letter_code
_entity_poly.pdbx_strand_id
1 'polypeptide(L)'
;MGEKDQKLEGGDAKLLIEVEGLQLRPIGSDEPVLRGVDLNVREGDFIGIFGESGCGKTLLCLALSGVIPNNIPAELKGRISYSEELLTQSGVLGVGLVFQNPEYQLLSQTVEDEIAFGPSNLGWDEEDIAEAVSWALKSLGIEHLRDRRIDTLSMGEKQRVAVASVLSMRPKVLILDEPTAYVDPQGCEALLESVRELNEKFKIAVILVEHDLQLLARYARRTYKLEDGRLHEVDVRVEIAKNPSSTADFSGSSPASGKPLIKVENLSFAYQGDLFVLKDVNLEIHQGECVAIVGHNGSGKTTLAKLIMGLLRPTEGRVYLGSREISGTKPEELAHLIGYIFQNPDHQIFAGKVYDECLYGPRNIGIPESRARKTVASLLSQLHISHLGDREPINLSYGEKRRVNIASVLAMETEVIILDEPTCGLDHVNIRRLGELIKRLNRQGKTVIVITHDLDFARAVSHRIIKLERGKIVEHVRAKSSSPLVRLDPLLKLFISLLLILTSFAVKRVEILACINLLLLLAFRLGRVPFNKIMPVWKRFLLGYPAMVLIFVLSQGVGEGLFNSLVFILRFQIIFLFNLLFVYTTDTRRLTRALMRLKLPYFICFMFSTIMRMIPLLSEEARRVLDAQRCRGFRVKRLIYPRNWLPLVLPMLVTTLQRAEQMAISMKLRGFKMG
;
A
#
# COMPACT_ATOMS: atom_id res chain seq x y z
N MET A 1 36.95 57.66 -10.62
CA MET A 1 37.95 56.87 -9.87
C MET A 1 37.20 56.12 -8.78
N GLY A 2 36.86 54.85 -8.84
CA GLY A 2 37.10 53.74 -9.76
C GLY A 2 36.56 52.53 -8.99
N GLU A 3 35.42 51.98 -9.40
CA GLU A 3 35.30 50.58 -9.84
C GLU A 3 36.32 49.63 -9.19
N LYS A 4 35.87 48.93 -8.16
CA LYS A 4 36.26 47.54 -7.92
C LYS A 4 34.98 46.72 -7.83
N ASP A 5 34.43 46.44 -9.00
CA ASP A 5 33.68 45.22 -9.26
C ASP A 5 34.55 44.03 -8.85
N GLN A 6 34.36 43.55 -7.62
CA GLN A 6 34.58 42.13 -7.36
C GLN A 6 33.44 41.39 -8.04
N LYS A 7 33.70 41.00 -9.29
CA LYS A 7 33.06 39.84 -9.90
C LYS A 7 33.13 38.70 -8.88
N LEU A 8 31.99 38.38 -8.29
CA LEU A 8 31.74 37.08 -7.69
C LEU A 8 31.85 36.08 -8.85
N GLU A 9 33.05 35.52 -9.03
CA GLU A 9 33.24 34.31 -9.81
C GLU A 9 32.27 33.27 -9.22
N GLY A 10 31.33 32.81 -10.06
CA GLY A 10 30.41 31.74 -9.70
C GLY A 10 31.22 30.51 -9.36
N GLY A 11 31.30 30.18 -8.07
CA GLY A 11 31.89 28.92 -7.62
C GLY A 11 31.10 27.77 -8.24
N ASP A 12 31.77 26.96 -9.07
CA ASP A 12 31.16 25.78 -9.67
C ASP A 12 30.57 24.89 -8.58
N ALA A 13 29.27 24.61 -8.67
CA ALA A 13 28.57 23.74 -7.72
C ALA A 13 29.27 22.38 -7.66
N LYS A 14 29.55 21.90 -6.44
CA LYS A 14 30.31 20.67 -6.18
C LYS A 14 29.67 19.49 -6.90
N LEU A 15 30.46 18.73 -7.66
CA LEU A 15 30.02 17.47 -8.28
C LEU A 15 29.81 16.41 -7.19
N LEU A 16 28.58 15.87 -7.12
CA LEU A 16 28.19 14.87 -6.13
C LEU A 16 28.17 13.47 -6.70
N ILE A 17 27.55 13.27 -7.88
CA ILE A 17 27.53 11.98 -8.58
C ILE A 17 28.00 12.19 -10.01
N GLU A 18 28.87 11.31 -10.48
CA GLU A 18 29.30 11.23 -11.87
C GLU A 18 29.14 9.80 -12.37
N VAL A 19 28.48 9.67 -13.51
CA VAL A 19 28.19 8.40 -14.17
C VAL A 19 28.80 8.46 -15.56
N GLU A 20 29.65 7.50 -15.88
CA GLU A 20 30.34 7.39 -17.17
C GLU A 20 30.06 6.01 -17.81
N GLY A 21 29.42 6.02 -18.97
CA GLY A 21 29.21 4.86 -19.83
C GLY A 21 28.48 3.71 -19.16
N LEU A 22 27.55 3.98 -18.23
CA LEU A 22 26.90 2.96 -17.43
C LEU A 22 26.08 2.00 -18.29
N GLN A 23 26.44 0.72 -18.24
CA GLN A 23 25.64 -0.38 -18.78
C GLN A 23 25.25 -1.31 -17.65
N LEU A 24 23.96 -1.65 -17.58
CA LEU A 24 23.42 -2.48 -16.50
C LEU A 24 22.57 -3.59 -17.09
N ARG A 25 22.95 -4.83 -16.78
CA ARG A 25 22.21 -6.04 -17.12
C ARG A 25 21.79 -6.77 -15.84
N PRO A 26 20.48 -6.79 -15.52
CA PRO A 26 19.95 -7.58 -14.42
C PRO A 26 20.18 -9.07 -14.64
N ILE A 27 20.33 -9.83 -13.56
CA ILE A 27 20.44 -11.29 -13.64
C ILE A 27 19.16 -11.88 -14.23
N GLY A 28 19.31 -12.76 -15.22
CA GLY A 28 18.20 -13.37 -15.95
C GLY A 28 17.71 -12.58 -17.18
N SER A 29 18.32 -11.42 -17.48
CA SER A 29 18.10 -10.71 -18.73
C SER A 29 19.13 -11.09 -19.79
N ASP A 30 18.68 -11.38 -21.02
CA ASP A 30 19.57 -11.66 -22.15
C ASP A 30 20.34 -10.40 -22.58
N GLU A 31 19.69 -9.24 -22.53
CA GLU A 31 20.23 -7.95 -22.98
C GLU A 31 20.40 -6.93 -21.83
N PRO A 32 21.34 -5.98 -21.95
CA PRO A 32 21.45 -4.86 -21.03
C PRO A 32 20.26 -3.92 -21.15
N VAL A 33 19.71 -3.53 -19.99
CA VAL A 33 18.58 -2.60 -19.88
C VAL A 33 19.06 -1.15 -19.95
N LEU A 34 20.20 -0.83 -19.32
CA LEU A 34 20.89 0.46 -19.48
C LEU A 34 22.08 0.28 -20.44
N ARG A 35 22.25 1.21 -21.39
CA ARG A 35 23.12 1.07 -22.57
C ARG A 35 24.02 2.29 -22.80
N GLY A 36 24.87 2.58 -21.81
CA GLY A 36 25.82 3.70 -21.86
C GLY A 36 25.17 4.99 -21.39
N VAL A 37 24.75 5.00 -20.12
CA VAL A 37 24.17 6.17 -19.47
C VAL A 37 25.29 7.03 -18.90
N ASP A 38 25.29 8.31 -19.26
CA ASP A 38 26.16 9.34 -18.70
C ASP A 38 25.29 10.36 -17.93
N LEU A 39 25.68 10.72 -16.71
CA LEU A 39 24.93 11.65 -15.87
C LEU A 39 25.82 12.31 -14.82
N ASN A 40 25.75 13.64 -14.73
CA ASN A 40 26.42 14.43 -13.70
C ASN A 40 25.40 15.15 -12.83
N VAL A 41 25.51 14.94 -11.52
CA VAL A 41 24.64 15.53 -10.49
C VAL A 41 25.49 16.40 -9.58
N ARG A 42 25.18 17.69 -9.54
CA ARG A 42 25.86 18.69 -8.70
C ARG A 42 25.02 19.08 -7.50
N GLU A 43 25.67 19.67 -6.50
CA GLU A 43 25.01 20.22 -5.32
C GLU A 43 23.91 21.23 -5.71
N GLY A 44 22.71 21.08 -5.13
CA GLY A 44 21.56 21.91 -5.43
C GLY A 44 20.90 21.66 -6.79
N ASP A 45 21.34 20.66 -7.56
CA ASP A 45 20.65 20.28 -8.80
C ASP A 45 19.22 19.82 -8.51
N PHE A 46 18.30 20.11 -9.43
CA PHE A 46 16.96 19.53 -9.43
C PHE A 46 16.76 18.91 -10.81
N ILE A 47 17.01 17.62 -10.92
CA ILE A 47 17.00 16.85 -12.17
C ILE A 47 15.68 16.10 -12.28
N GLY A 48 15.01 16.22 -13.42
CA GLY A 48 13.84 15.42 -13.80
C GLY A 48 14.24 14.28 -14.73
N ILE A 49 13.74 13.07 -14.49
CA ILE A 49 13.93 11.93 -15.40
C ILE A 49 12.55 11.36 -15.76
N PHE A 50 12.29 11.23 -17.06
CA PHE A 50 11.07 10.58 -17.58
C PHE A 50 11.42 9.58 -18.68
N GLY A 51 10.44 8.75 -19.04
CA GLY A 51 10.59 7.73 -20.07
C GLY A 51 9.45 6.72 -20.01
N GLU A 52 9.35 5.86 -21.00
CA GLU A 52 8.31 4.81 -21.05
C GLU A 52 8.43 3.83 -19.86
N SER A 53 7.33 3.19 -19.48
CA SER A 53 7.37 2.12 -18.47
C SER A 53 8.29 0.99 -18.95
N GLY A 54 9.23 0.55 -18.09
CA GLY A 54 10.16 -0.52 -18.42
C GLY A 54 11.49 -0.08 -19.06
N CYS A 55 11.71 1.21 -19.34
CA CYS A 55 12.99 1.69 -19.91
C CYS A 55 14.19 1.70 -18.94
N GLY A 56 13.99 1.33 -17.66
CA GLY A 56 15.06 1.20 -16.67
C GLY A 56 15.19 2.32 -15.64
N LYS A 57 14.19 3.21 -15.50
CA LYS A 57 14.23 4.35 -14.54
C LYS A 57 14.53 3.91 -13.09
N THR A 58 13.76 2.97 -12.56
CA THR A 58 14.00 2.41 -11.21
C THR A 58 15.37 1.71 -11.10
N LEU A 59 15.83 1.02 -12.15
CA LEU A 59 17.17 0.41 -12.17
C LEU A 59 18.28 1.46 -12.09
N LEU A 60 18.11 2.60 -12.78
CA LEU A 60 19.01 3.74 -12.68
C LEU A 60 19.03 4.30 -11.26
N CYS A 61 17.86 4.49 -10.61
CA CYS A 61 17.78 4.93 -9.21
C CYS A 61 18.51 3.98 -8.23
N LEU A 62 18.38 2.67 -8.43
CA LEU A 62 19.07 1.66 -7.62
C LEU A 62 20.58 1.64 -7.85
N ALA A 63 21.04 1.90 -9.08
CA ALA A 63 22.47 2.04 -9.38
C ALA A 63 23.06 3.32 -8.77
N LEU A 64 22.38 4.46 -8.91
CA LEU A 64 22.81 5.75 -8.36
C LEU A 64 22.85 5.77 -6.83
N SER A 65 21.98 5.00 -6.17
CA SER A 65 21.99 4.84 -4.71
C SER A 65 23.00 3.80 -4.21
N GLY A 66 23.75 3.15 -5.09
CA GLY A 66 24.75 2.13 -4.73
C GLY A 66 24.15 0.80 -4.28
N VAL A 67 22.84 0.57 -4.43
CA VAL A 67 22.18 -0.72 -4.16
C VAL A 67 22.62 -1.75 -5.21
N ILE A 68 22.73 -1.33 -6.46
CA ILE A 68 23.34 -2.12 -7.53
C ILE A 68 24.78 -1.61 -7.73
N PRO A 69 25.81 -2.47 -7.64
CA PRO A 69 25.77 -3.94 -7.53
C PRO A 69 25.89 -4.48 -6.08
N ASN A 70 26.05 -3.61 -5.09
CA ASN A 70 26.48 -4.01 -3.73
C ASN A 70 25.47 -4.92 -2.98
N ASN A 71 24.19 -4.87 -3.35
CA ASN A 71 23.12 -5.60 -2.67
C ASN A 71 22.23 -6.40 -3.60
N ILE A 72 22.02 -5.89 -4.81
CA ILE A 72 21.33 -6.62 -5.87
C ILE A 72 22.40 -6.98 -6.91
N PRO A 73 22.68 -8.28 -7.10
CA PRO A 73 23.69 -8.70 -8.04
C PRO A 73 23.19 -8.42 -9.48
N ALA A 74 24.03 -7.73 -10.24
CA ALA A 74 23.81 -7.40 -11.65
C ALA A 74 25.15 -7.22 -12.34
N GLU A 75 25.19 -7.41 -13.66
CA GLU A 75 26.38 -7.07 -14.43
C GLU A 75 26.38 -5.58 -14.72
N LEU A 76 27.40 -4.89 -14.19
CA LEU A 76 27.59 -3.46 -14.35
C LEU A 76 28.90 -3.20 -15.12
N LYS A 77 28.82 -2.44 -16.20
CA LYS A 77 29.97 -1.85 -16.89
C LYS A 77 29.87 -0.32 -16.83
N GLY A 78 31.01 0.37 -16.96
CA GLY A 78 31.10 1.80 -16.75
C GLY A 78 31.47 2.16 -15.30
N ARG A 79 31.39 3.44 -14.97
CA ARG A 79 31.82 3.98 -13.67
C ARG A 79 30.70 4.80 -13.04
N ILE A 80 30.50 4.63 -11.73
CA ILE A 80 29.67 5.51 -10.92
C ILE A 80 30.51 5.97 -9.73
N SER A 81 30.71 7.27 -9.60
CA SER A 81 31.44 7.88 -8.48
C SER A 81 30.51 8.78 -7.66
N TYR A 82 30.74 8.83 -6.35
CA TYR A 82 30.11 9.76 -5.42
C TYR A 82 31.19 10.55 -4.68
N SER A 83 31.19 11.88 -4.83
CA SER A 83 32.24 12.76 -4.28
C SER A 83 33.66 12.24 -4.57
N GLU A 84 33.93 11.87 -5.83
CA GLU A 84 35.21 11.33 -6.34
C GLU A 84 35.53 9.86 -5.95
N GLU A 85 34.80 9.28 -4.99
CA GLU A 85 34.96 7.87 -4.61
C GLU A 85 34.10 6.94 -5.47
N LEU A 86 34.59 5.75 -5.82
CA LEU A 86 33.78 4.76 -6.53
C LEU A 86 32.65 4.22 -5.64
N LEU A 87 31.41 4.28 -6.11
CA LEU A 87 30.23 3.78 -5.38
C LEU A 87 30.26 2.26 -5.10
N THR A 88 31.11 1.51 -5.80
CA THR A 88 31.36 0.09 -5.52
C THR A 88 32.26 -0.15 -4.31
N GLN A 89 32.91 0.88 -3.78
CA GLN A 89 33.87 0.79 -2.66
C GLN A 89 33.36 1.46 -1.38
N SER A 90 32.50 2.47 -1.51
CA SER A 90 31.94 3.21 -0.38
C SER A 90 30.52 2.73 -0.09
N GLY A 91 30.25 2.33 1.16
CA GLY A 91 28.89 2.08 1.62
C GLY A 91 28.01 3.33 1.43
N VAL A 92 26.70 3.14 1.27
CA VAL A 92 25.73 4.21 0.98
C VAL A 92 25.70 5.25 2.10
N LEU A 93 26.49 6.32 1.98
CA LEU A 93 26.45 7.47 2.88
C LEU A 93 26.46 8.76 2.06
N GLY A 94 25.26 9.23 1.71
CA GLY A 94 25.07 10.52 1.05
C GLY A 94 23.88 10.60 0.09
N VAL A 95 23.42 9.45 -0.43
CA VAL A 95 22.29 9.35 -1.35
C VAL A 95 21.10 8.70 -0.64
N GLY A 96 19.99 9.42 -0.54
CA GLY A 96 18.73 8.91 -0.02
C GLY A 96 17.80 8.52 -1.17
N LEU A 97 17.26 7.30 -1.16
CA LEU A 97 16.28 6.83 -2.15
C LEU A 97 14.91 6.65 -1.50
N VAL A 98 13.88 7.24 -2.11
CA VAL A 98 12.47 7.00 -1.78
C VAL A 98 11.84 6.15 -2.88
N PHE A 99 11.29 5.00 -2.49
CA PHE A 99 10.67 4.05 -3.42
C PHE A 99 9.30 4.54 -3.90
N GLN A 100 8.90 4.08 -5.10
CA GLN A 100 7.57 4.30 -5.69
C GLN A 100 6.42 3.89 -4.77
N ASN A 101 6.56 2.77 -4.04
CA ASN A 101 5.57 2.32 -3.07
C ASN A 101 6.10 2.48 -1.63
N PRO A 102 5.62 3.45 -0.85
CA PRO A 102 6.09 3.70 0.52
C PRO A 102 5.75 2.55 1.47
N GLU A 103 4.79 1.66 1.16
CA GLU A 103 4.50 0.51 2.04
C GLU A 103 5.64 -0.51 2.12
N TYR A 104 6.52 -0.54 1.12
CA TYR A 104 7.72 -1.38 1.11
C TYR A 104 8.88 -0.74 1.89
N GLN A 105 8.87 0.59 2.03
CA GLN A 105 9.90 1.34 2.74
C GLN A 105 9.59 1.49 4.22
N LEU A 106 8.32 1.71 4.60
CA LEU A 106 7.97 1.93 6.00
C LEU A 106 8.05 0.61 6.80
N LEU A 107 8.73 0.58 7.95
CA LEU A 107 8.99 -0.63 8.77
C LEU A 107 8.44 -0.55 10.21
N SER A 108 8.50 0.62 10.83
CA SER A 108 8.12 0.88 12.22
C SER A 108 6.60 0.91 12.42
N GLN A 109 6.14 0.96 13.67
CA GLN A 109 4.71 1.05 13.97
C GLN A 109 4.20 2.49 13.99
N THR A 110 5.04 3.44 14.41
CA THR A 110 4.70 4.88 14.48
C THR A 110 5.52 5.69 13.51
N VAL A 111 5.04 6.89 13.22
CA VAL A 111 5.75 7.87 12.38
C VAL A 111 7.07 8.29 13.02
N GLU A 112 7.09 8.60 14.33
CA GLU A 112 8.31 8.94 15.04
C GLU A 112 9.37 7.82 14.96
N ASP A 113 9.00 6.59 15.30
CA ASP A 113 9.91 5.44 15.25
C ASP A 113 10.39 5.14 13.81
N GLU A 114 9.60 5.49 12.79
CA GLU A 114 9.99 5.33 11.39
C GLU A 114 11.03 6.36 10.96
N ILE A 115 10.81 7.62 11.32
CA ILE A 115 11.71 8.71 10.95
C ILE A 115 13.04 8.58 11.71
N ALA A 116 12.99 8.09 12.95
CA ALA A 116 14.17 7.79 13.75
C ALA A 116 14.98 6.59 13.22
N PHE A 117 14.37 5.70 12.43
CA PHE A 117 14.97 4.41 12.04
C PHE A 117 16.34 4.58 11.36
N GLY A 118 16.45 5.45 10.36
CA GLY A 118 17.71 5.71 9.65
C GLY A 118 18.80 6.25 10.57
N PRO A 119 18.58 7.41 11.22
CA PRO A 119 19.51 7.98 12.20
C PRO A 119 19.96 7.00 13.29
N SER A 120 19.04 6.20 13.84
CA SER A 120 19.36 5.16 14.83
C SER A 120 20.34 4.12 14.30
N ASN A 121 20.16 3.65 13.06
CA ASN A 121 21.07 2.67 12.45
C ASN A 121 22.43 3.28 12.08
N LEU A 122 22.48 4.59 11.84
CA LEU A 122 23.72 5.33 11.64
C LEU A 122 24.49 5.55 12.94
N GLY A 123 23.92 5.17 14.09
CA GLY A 123 24.55 5.29 15.41
C GLY A 123 24.56 6.71 15.96
N TRP A 124 23.59 7.55 15.56
CA TRP A 124 23.46 8.90 16.09
C TRP A 124 23.00 8.86 17.56
N ASP A 125 23.33 9.92 18.32
CA ASP A 125 22.92 10.05 19.71
C ASP A 125 21.41 10.36 19.83
N GLU A 126 20.81 10.04 20.99
CA GLU A 126 19.35 10.15 21.19
C GLU A 126 18.83 11.59 20.98
N GLU A 127 19.61 12.59 21.38
CA GLU A 127 19.30 14.02 21.18
C GLU A 127 19.33 14.40 19.69
N ASP A 128 20.35 13.96 18.96
CA ASP A 128 20.49 14.20 17.51
C ASP A 128 19.37 13.51 16.71
N ILE A 129 18.98 12.29 17.12
CA ILE A 129 17.85 11.58 16.53
C ILE A 129 16.56 12.37 16.74
N ALA A 130 16.31 12.86 17.96
CA ALA A 130 15.10 13.62 18.27
C ALA A 130 15.03 14.95 17.50
N GLU A 131 16.18 15.62 17.32
CA GLU A 131 16.30 16.82 16.48
C GLU A 131 16.02 16.49 15.01
N ALA A 132 16.65 15.44 14.48
CA ALA A 132 16.47 15.00 13.10
C ALA A 132 15.02 14.64 12.79
N VAL A 133 14.35 13.93 13.70
CA VAL A 133 12.92 13.61 13.59
C VAL A 133 12.07 14.87 13.56
N SER A 134 12.31 15.80 14.48
CA SER A 134 11.55 17.05 14.58
C SER A 134 11.75 17.92 13.33
N TRP A 135 12.99 17.98 12.83
CA TRP A 135 13.32 18.70 11.60
C TRP A 135 12.66 18.07 10.38
N ALA A 136 12.68 16.74 10.23
CA ALA A 136 12.07 16.06 9.09
C ALA A 136 10.54 16.19 9.08
N LEU A 137 9.90 16.08 10.25
CA LEU A 137 8.46 16.30 10.41
C LEU A 137 8.04 17.71 9.99
N LYS A 138 8.78 18.72 10.46
CA LYS A 138 8.53 20.14 10.17
C LYS A 138 8.76 20.47 8.70
N SER A 139 9.82 19.91 8.11
CA SER A 139 10.18 20.14 6.70
C SER A 139 9.10 19.68 5.72
N LEU A 140 8.22 18.75 6.12
CA LEU A 140 7.14 18.23 5.28
C LEU A 140 5.73 18.58 5.80
N GLY A 141 5.62 19.38 6.87
CA GLY A 141 4.36 19.81 7.48
C GLY A 141 3.52 18.67 8.08
N ILE A 142 4.17 17.63 8.59
CA ILE A 142 3.52 16.40 9.10
C ILE A 142 3.69 16.19 10.61
N GLU A 143 3.97 17.24 11.38
CA GLU A 143 4.19 17.18 12.83
C GLU A 143 2.99 16.56 13.57
N HIS A 144 1.78 16.84 13.09
CA HIS A 144 0.53 16.28 13.63
C HIS A 144 0.41 14.75 13.46
N LEU A 145 1.29 14.13 12.67
CA LEU A 145 1.34 12.68 12.46
C LEU A 145 2.34 11.97 13.38
N ARG A 146 3.17 12.69 14.15
CA ARG A 146 4.28 12.13 14.96
C ARG A 146 3.93 10.84 15.72
N ASP A 147 2.84 10.87 16.48
CA ASP A 147 2.38 9.74 17.31
C ASP A 147 1.40 8.78 16.61
N ARG A 148 1.07 9.03 15.35
CA ARG A 148 0.13 8.20 14.58
C ARG A 148 0.77 6.86 14.24
N ARG A 149 -0.08 5.84 14.09
CA ARG A 149 0.36 4.54 13.58
C ARG A 149 0.40 4.57 12.06
N ILE A 150 1.43 3.99 11.47
CA ILE A 150 1.63 3.98 10.01
C ILE A 150 0.47 3.28 9.29
N ASP A 151 -0.09 2.22 9.87
CA ASP A 151 -1.23 1.47 9.31
C ASP A 151 -2.53 2.29 9.23
N THR A 152 -2.64 3.37 10.02
CA THR A 152 -3.79 4.27 10.01
C THR A 152 -3.66 5.44 9.04
N LEU A 153 -2.49 5.62 8.42
CA LEU A 153 -2.21 6.72 7.51
C LEU A 153 -2.79 6.45 6.12
N SER A 154 -3.26 7.50 5.47
CA SER A 154 -3.54 7.52 4.04
C SER A 154 -2.25 7.32 3.24
N MET A 155 -2.38 6.94 1.97
CA MET A 155 -1.21 6.67 1.13
C MET A 155 -0.34 7.91 0.88
N GLY A 156 -0.95 9.09 0.73
CA GLY A 156 -0.22 10.35 0.64
C GLY A 156 0.51 10.72 1.94
N GLU A 157 -0.09 10.46 3.11
CA GLU A 157 0.59 10.63 4.39
C GLU A 157 1.76 9.65 4.54
N LYS A 158 1.58 8.37 4.15
CA LYS A 158 2.67 7.37 4.11
C LYS A 158 3.82 7.83 3.21
N GLN A 159 3.53 8.40 2.06
CA GLN A 159 4.54 8.94 1.15
C GLN A 159 5.36 10.05 1.82
N ARG A 160 4.71 11.02 2.46
CA ARG A 160 5.41 12.09 3.20
C ARG A 160 6.27 11.52 4.32
N VAL A 161 5.77 10.53 5.05
CA VAL A 161 6.57 9.85 6.10
C VAL A 161 7.76 9.10 5.51
N ALA A 162 7.62 8.47 4.34
CA ALA A 162 8.72 7.80 3.66
C ALA A 162 9.81 8.81 3.25
N VAL A 163 9.42 9.96 2.68
CA VAL A 163 10.36 11.05 2.38
C VAL A 163 11.00 11.58 3.67
N ALA A 164 10.22 11.81 4.74
CA ALA A 164 10.73 12.24 6.04
C ALA A 164 11.77 11.28 6.61
N SER A 165 11.54 9.96 6.50
CA SER A 165 12.43 8.92 7.00
C SER A 165 13.77 8.88 6.30
N VAL A 166 13.82 9.32 5.03
CA VAL A 166 15.06 9.41 4.27
C VAL A 166 15.75 10.74 4.55
N LEU A 167 14.98 11.83 4.60
CA LEU A 167 15.48 13.16 4.93
C LEU A 167 16.13 13.21 6.31
N SER A 168 15.61 12.50 7.32
CA SER A 168 16.17 12.51 8.68
C SER A 168 17.63 12.07 8.74
N MET A 169 18.11 11.33 7.75
CA MET A 169 19.52 10.95 7.59
C MET A 169 20.39 12.06 6.98
N ARG A 170 19.82 13.23 6.67
CA ARG A 170 20.46 14.41 6.06
C ARG A 170 21.25 14.08 4.76
N PRO A 171 20.61 13.47 3.75
CA PRO A 171 21.30 13.12 2.51
C PRO A 171 21.69 14.36 1.69
N LYS A 172 22.78 14.28 0.92
CA LYS A 172 23.19 15.31 -0.04
C LYS A 172 22.50 15.18 -1.38
N VAL A 173 22.09 13.95 -1.73
CA VAL A 173 21.30 13.64 -2.92
C VAL A 173 20.02 12.92 -2.49
N LEU A 174 18.87 13.41 -2.91
CA LEU A 174 17.56 12.79 -2.69
C LEU A 174 16.99 12.30 -4.03
N ILE A 175 16.86 10.99 -4.17
CA ILE A 175 16.22 10.35 -5.31
C ILE A 175 14.78 10.02 -4.94
N LEU A 176 13.84 10.52 -5.73
CA LEU A 176 12.41 10.25 -5.59
C LEU A 176 11.96 9.45 -6.82
N ASP A 177 11.72 8.15 -6.64
CA ASP A 177 11.25 7.28 -7.72
C ASP A 177 9.71 7.29 -7.78
N GLU A 178 9.13 8.07 -8.70
CA GLU A 178 7.68 8.26 -8.89
C GLU A 178 6.91 8.54 -7.57
N PRO A 179 7.34 9.55 -6.79
CA PRO A 179 6.76 9.84 -5.48
C PRO A 179 5.27 10.23 -5.54
N THR A 180 4.72 10.56 -6.70
CA THR A 180 3.35 11.06 -6.85
C THR A 180 2.33 9.99 -7.21
N ALA A 181 2.75 8.76 -7.53
CA ALA A 181 1.89 7.70 -8.08
C ALA A 181 0.64 7.35 -7.23
N TYR A 182 0.67 7.64 -5.94
CA TYR A 182 -0.41 7.35 -4.98
C TYR A 182 -0.92 8.58 -4.20
N VAL A 183 -0.56 9.78 -4.64
CA VAL A 183 -0.88 11.04 -3.97
C VAL A 183 -1.82 11.85 -4.85
N ASP A 184 -2.86 12.44 -4.25
CA ASP A 184 -3.74 13.35 -5.00
C ASP A 184 -2.98 14.63 -5.42
N PRO A 185 -3.46 15.39 -6.42
CA PRO A 185 -2.71 16.49 -7.00
C PRO A 185 -2.31 17.58 -5.99
N GLN A 186 -3.20 17.89 -5.03
CA GLN A 186 -2.90 18.86 -3.96
C GLN A 186 -1.81 18.32 -3.03
N GLY A 187 -1.92 17.05 -2.63
CA GLY A 187 -0.92 16.38 -1.82
C GLY A 187 0.45 16.28 -2.52
N CYS A 188 0.46 16.06 -3.83
CA CYS A 188 1.64 16.02 -4.70
C CYS A 188 2.32 17.38 -4.77
N GLU A 189 1.57 18.44 -5.11
CA GLU A 189 2.08 19.81 -5.17
C GLU A 189 2.69 20.22 -3.82
N ALA A 190 1.97 19.98 -2.73
CA ALA A 190 2.47 20.30 -1.39
C ALA A 190 3.62 19.39 -0.92
N LEU A 191 3.93 18.28 -1.59
CA LEU A 191 5.13 17.48 -1.30
C LEU A 191 6.32 18.03 -2.09
N LEU A 192 6.14 18.23 -3.40
CA LEU A 192 7.20 18.73 -4.28
C LEU A 192 7.61 20.16 -3.94
N GLU A 193 6.67 20.98 -3.45
CA GLU A 193 6.96 22.31 -2.93
C GLU A 193 7.89 22.25 -1.71
N SER A 194 7.59 21.40 -0.73
CA SER A 194 8.48 21.18 0.42
C SER A 194 9.86 20.65 -0.01
N VAL A 195 9.92 19.77 -1.01
CA VAL A 195 11.20 19.27 -1.55
C VAL A 195 11.98 20.39 -2.27
N ARG A 196 11.29 21.27 -3.00
CA ARG A 196 11.90 22.46 -3.63
C ARG A 196 12.47 23.41 -2.59
N GLU A 197 11.72 23.72 -1.54
CA GLU A 197 12.20 24.55 -0.43
C GLU A 197 13.45 23.96 0.23
N LEU A 198 13.49 22.62 0.40
CA LEU A 198 14.66 21.92 0.91
C LEU A 198 15.87 22.00 -0.03
N ASN A 199 15.67 21.81 -1.34
CA ASN A 199 16.71 21.96 -2.36
C ASN A 199 17.29 23.39 -2.35
N GLU A 200 16.44 24.41 -2.28
CA GLU A 200 16.87 25.81 -2.33
C GLU A 200 17.63 26.24 -1.07
N LYS A 201 17.12 25.85 0.10
CA LYS A 201 17.63 26.25 1.41
C LYS A 201 18.87 25.46 1.85
N PHE A 202 18.89 24.15 1.61
CA PHE A 202 19.95 23.25 2.08
C PHE A 202 20.84 22.73 0.97
N LYS A 203 20.61 23.14 -0.29
CA LYS A 203 21.39 22.73 -1.47
C LYS A 203 21.46 21.20 -1.67
N ILE A 204 20.45 20.48 -1.17
CA ILE A 204 20.29 19.04 -1.43
C ILE A 204 20.02 18.86 -2.92
N ALA A 205 20.80 18.03 -3.61
CA ALA A 205 20.51 17.66 -4.99
C ALA A 205 19.29 16.73 -5.04
N VAL A 206 18.36 16.95 -5.97
CA VAL A 206 17.12 16.18 -6.12
C VAL A 206 17.10 15.53 -7.49
N ILE A 207 16.84 14.23 -7.54
CA ILE A 207 16.53 13.48 -8.76
C ILE A 207 15.07 13.05 -8.65
N LEU A 208 14.20 13.67 -9.44
CA LEU A 208 12.77 13.38 -9.49
C LEU A 208 12.48 12.53 -10.73
N VAL A 209 12.13 11.26 -10.52
CA VAL A 209 11.61 10.40 -11.58
C VAL A 209 10.11 10.55 -11.63
N GLU A 210 9.57 11.04 -12.74
CA GLU A 210 8.13 11.25 -12.89
C GLU A 210 7.64 10.96 -14.31
N HIS A 211 6.35 10.65 -14.41
CA HIS A 211 5.66 10.49 -15.68
C HIS A 211 5.00 11.78 -16.15
N ASP A 212 4.62 12.66 -15.23
CA ASP A 212 3.97 13.92 -15.53
C ASP A 212 5.00 14.99 -15.96
N LEU A 213 5.01 15.29 -17.26
CA LEU A 213 5.91 16.29 -17.83
C LEU A 213 5.64 17.70 -17.31
N GLN A 214 4.40 18.03 -16.90
CA GLN A 214 4.07 19.35 -16.34
C GLN A 214 4.71 19.53 -14.97
N LEU A 215 4.72 18.49 -14.14
CA LEU A 215 5.44 18.51 -12.86
C LEU A 215 6.95 18.68 -13.09
N LEU A 216 7.53 17.93 -14.04
CA LEU A 216 8.94 18.08 -14.38
C LEU A 216 9.25 19.49 -14.90
N ALA A 217 8.43 20.05 -15.78
CA ALA A 217 8.59 21.41 -16.29
C ALA A 217 8.49 22.50 -15.22
N ARG A 218 7.78 22.23 -14.12
CA ARG A 218 7.60 23.15 -13.01
C ARG A 218 8.75 23.11 -11.99
N TYR A 219 9.26 21.92 -11.68
CA TYR A 219 10.22 21.73 -10.58
C TYR A 219 11.65 21.45 -11.04
N ALA A 220 11.85 20.71 -12.14
CA ALA A 220 13.18 20.35 -12.61
C ALA A 220 13.84 21.49 -13.39
N ARG A 221 15.13 21.72 -13.11
CA ARG A 221 15.97 22.68 -13.86
C ARG A 221 16.64 22.03 -15.07
N ARG A 222 16.90 20.73 -14.99
CA ARG A 222 17.45 19.90 -16.07
C ARG A 222 16.58 18.67 -16.21
N THR A 223 16.25 18.28 -17.43
CA THR A 223 15.37 17.14 -17.67
C THR A 223 16.03 16.17 -18.63
N TYR A 224 15.89 14.88 -18.31
CA TYR A 224 16.40 13.80 -19.14
C TYR A 224 15.29 12.83 -19.53
N LYS A 225 15.33 12.38 -20.78
CA LYS A 225 14.52 11.29 -21.29
C LYS A 225 15.37 10.02 -21.31
N LEU A 226 14.89 8.97 -20.63
CA LEU A 226 15.45 7.62 -20.71
C LEU A 226 14.70 6.85 -21.80
N GLU A 227 15.38 6.60 -22.92
CA GLU A 227 14.84 5.94 -24.11
C GLU A 227 15.84 4.89 -24.63
N ASP A 228 15.37 3.67 -24.89
CA ASP A 228 16.20 2.54 -25.32
C ASP A 228 17.44 2.28 -24.44
N GLY A 229 17.30 2.52 -23.13
CA GLY A 229 18.37 2.36 -22.14
C GLY A 229 19.43 3.47 -22.16
N ARG A 230 19.23 4.55 -22.92
CA ARG A 230 20.12 5.71 -23.00
C ARG A 230 19.45 6.95 -22.45
N LEU A 231 20.25 7.79 -21.80
CA LEU A 231 19.78 9.01 -21.16
C LEU A 231 20.12 10.22 -22.05
N HIS A 232 19.11 11.00 -22.41
CA HIS A 232 19.25 12.18 -23.26
C HIS A 232 18.75 13.42 -22.53
N GLU A 233 19.57 14.47 -22.44
CA GLU A 233 19.12 15.76 -21.92
C GLU A 233 18.16 16.41 -22.93
N VAL A 234 17.00 16.85 -22.47
CA VAL A 234 15.92 17.38 -23.32
C VAL A 234 15.28 18.60 -22.69
N ASP A 235 14.75 19.49 -23.54
CA ASP A 235 13.83 20.53 -23.09
C ASP A 235 12.42 19.93 -22.93
N VAL A 236 11.99 19.76 -21.68
CA VAL A 236 10.67 19.21 -21.34
C VAL A 236 9.51 20.00 -21.94
N ARG A 237 9.66 21.32 -22.16
CA ARG A 237 8.61 22.16 -22.78
C ARG A 237 8.41 21.80 -24.25
N VAL A 238 9.48 21.46 -24.95
CA VAL A 238 9.43 20.97 -26.33
C VAL A 238 8.74 19.61 -26.39
N GLU A 239 9.00 18.73 -25.42
CA GLU A 239 8.35 17.41 -25.34
C GLU A 239 6.84 17.52 -25.02
N ILE A 240 6.44 18.44 -24.13
CA ILE A 240 5.03 18.76 -23.90
C ILE A 240 4.36 19.27 -25.19
N ALA A 241 5.04 20.13 -25.96
CA ALA A 241 4.49 20.66 -27.21
C ALA A 241 4.36 19.60 -28.33
N LYS A 242 5.22 18.58 -28.34
CA LYS A 242 5.13 17.42 -29.26
C LYS A 242 4.01 16.46 -28.89
N ASN A 243 3.68 16.37 -27.61
CA ASN A 243 2.54 15.63 -27.08
C ASN A 243 1.54 16.62 -26.46
N PRO A 244 0.89 17.49 -27.25
CA PRO A 244 -0.21 18.27 -26.70
C PRO A 244 -1.17 17.26 -26.10
N SER A 245 -1.58 17.50 -24.85
CA SER A 245 -2.62 16.72 -24.18
C SER A 245 -3.84 16.70 -25.11
N SER A 246 -3.90 15.66 -25.95
CA SER A 246 -4.93 15.47 -26.95
C SER A 246 -6.14 14.89 -26.25
N THR A 247 -6.62 15.58 -25.22
CA THR A 247 -7.94 15.34 -24.66
C THR A 247 -8.89 16.14 -25.52
N ALA A 248 -9.16 15.64 -26.72
CA ALA A 248 -10.45 15.93 -27.32
C ALA A 248 -11.49 15.49 -26.29
N ASP A 249 -12.23 16.47 -25.76
CA ASP A 249 -13.31 16.25 -24.80
C ASP A 249 -14.18 15.09 -25.29
N PHE A 250 -14.66 14.28 -24.36
CA PHE A 250 -15.55 13.18 -24.69
C PHE A 250 -16.85 13.73 -25.33
N SER A 251 -16.89 13.81 -26.66
CA SER A 251 -17.97 14.45 -27.42
C SER A 251 -19.18 13.53 -27.64
N GLY A 252 -19.42 12.59 -26.71
CA GLY A 252 -20.56 11.69 -26.76
C GLY A 252 -21.77 12.33 -26.07
N SER A 253 -22.89 12.47 -26.79
CA SER A 253 -24.18 12.84 -26.17
C SER A 253 -24.51 11.83 -25.06
N SER A 254 -24.68 12.32 -23.82
CA SER A 254 -25.04 11.50 -22.67
C SER A 254 -26.33 10.71 -22.96
N PRO A 255 -26.38 9.38 -22.76
CA PRO A 255 -27.63 8.62 -22.77
C PRO A 255 -28.41 8.91 -21.47
N ALA A 256 -28.77 10.17 -21.24
CA ALA A 256 -29.54 10.61 -20.08
C ALA A 256 -31.01 10.14 -20.10
N SER A 257 -31.44 9.40 -21.14
CA SER A 257 -32.81 8.87 -21.29
C SER A 257 -32.90 7.33 -21.23
N GLY A 258 -31.82 6.63 -20.86
CA GLY A 258 -31.79 5.17 -20.75
C GLY A 258 -32.43 4.65 -19.45
N LYS A 259 -32.68 3.34 -19.35
CA LYS A 259 -33.08 2.72 -18.08
C LYS A 259 -31.92 2.76 -17.08
N PRO A 260 -32.15 3.09 -15.80
CA PRO A 260 -31.10 3.04 -14.78
C PRO A 260 -30.63 1.60 -14.61
N LEU A 261 -29.33 1.37 -14.83
CA LEU A 261 -28.71 0.05 -14.66
C LEU A 261 -28.18 -0.12 -13.23
N ILE A 262 -27.55 0.90 -12.66
CA ILE A 262 -27.12 0.88 -11.25
C ILE A 262 -27.85 2.01 -10.53
N LYS A 263 -28.57 1.67 -9.46
CA LYS A 263 -29.24 2.63 -8.60
C LYS A 263 -28.77 2.43 -7.15
N VAL A 264 -28.33 3.51 -6.52
CA VAL A 264 -27.89 3.57 -5.13
C VAL A 264 -28.83 4.53 -4.40
N GLU A 265 -29.49 4.04 -3.35
CA GLU A 265 -30.48 4.80 -2.59
C GLU A 265 -30.09 4.88 -1.11
N ASN A 266 -29.93 6.11 -0.61
CA ASN A 266 -29.65 6.45 0.79
C ASN A 266 -28.52 5.61 1.42
N LEU A 267 -27.47 5.36 0.65
CA LEU A 267 -26.41 4.41 1.01
C LEU A 267 -25.48 5.00 2.08
N SER A 268 -25.42 4.33 3.22
CA SER A 268 -24.48 4.65 4.30
C SER A 268 -23.65 3.44 4.70
N PHE A 269 -22.36 3.66 4.96
CA PHE A 269 -21.43 2.59 5.33
C PHE A 269 -20.35 3.04 6.31
N ALA A 270 -20.12 2.24 7.35
CA ALA A 270 -19.04 2.42 8.33
C ALA A 270 -18.26 1.10 8.54
N TYR A 271 -16.92 1.14 8.52
CA TYR A 271 -16.09 -0.06 8.73
C TYR A 271 -16.10 -0.56 10.19
N GLN A 272 -16.25 0.33 11.18
CA GLN A 272 -16.17 0.01 12.62
C GLN A 272 -17.21 0.73 13.48
N GLY A 273 -18.43 0.96 12.95
CA GLY A 273 -19.59 1.44 13.72
C GLY A 273 -19.60 2.93 14.10
N ASP A 274 -18.42 3.55 14.28
CA ASP A 274 -18.36 4.89 14.87
C ASP A 274 -18.24 6.04 13.85
N LEU A 275 -17.80 5.76 12.61
CA LEU A 275 -17.65 6.78 11.56
C LEU A 275 -18.09 6.26 10.19
N PHE A 276 -19.07 6.92 9.60
CA PHE A 276 -19.51 6.69 8.23
C PHE A 276 -18.46 7.16 7.23
N VAL A 277 -17.95 6.21 6.43
CA VAL A 277 -17.11 6.49 5.25
C VAL A 277 -17.96 6.95 4.08
N LEU A 278 -19.19 6.44 3.97
CA LEU A 278 -20.22 6.94 3.08
C LEU A 278 -21.46 7.25 3.90
N LYS A 279 -22.14 8.36 3.62
CA LYS A 279 -23.36 8.75 4.33
C LYS A 279 -24.37 9.31 3.34
N ASP A 280 -25.54 8.68 3.27
CA ASP A 280 -26.68 9.14 2.46
C ASP A 280 -26.31 9.40 0.98
N VAL A 281 -25.59 8.44 0.39
CA VAL A 281 -25.19 8.53 -1.02
C VAL A 281 -26.33 8.06 -1.90
N ASN A 282 -26.72 8.93 -2.84
CA ASN A 282 -27.72 8.65 -3.87
C ASN A 282 -27.07 8.79 -5.26
N LEU A 283 -27.18 7.77 -6.10
CA LEU A 283 -26.50 7.71 -7.39
C LEU A 283 -27.28 6.84 -8.38
N GLU A 284 -27.45 7.32 -9.61
CA GLU A 284 -28.02 6.56 -10.72
C GLU A 284 -27.05 6.54 -11.89
N ILE A 285 -26.80 5.37 -12.47
CA ILE A 285 -25.96 5.16 -13.67
C ILE A 285 -26.77 4.37 -14.68
N HIS A 286 -26.84 4.88 -15.91
CA HIS A 286 -27.67 4.29 -16.98
C HIS A 286 -26.90 3.24 -17.79
N GLN A 287 -27.67 2.36 -18.44
CA GLN A 287 -27.09 1.36 -19.34
C GLN A 287 -26.33 2.04 -20.49
N GLY A 288 -25.11 1.58 -20.77
CA GLY A 288 -24.24 2.19 -21.79
C GLY A 288 -23.63 3.54 -21.39
N GLU A 289 -23.83 4.01 -20.16
CA GLU A 289 -23.20 5.24 -19.67
C GLU A 289 -21.74 4.98 -19.27
N CYS A 290 -20.83 5.89 -19.63
CA CYS A 290 -19.48 5.97 -19.05
C CYS A 290 -19.45 7.12 -18.04
N VAL A 291 -19.26 6.80 -16.75
CA VAL A 291 -19.28 7.75 -15.62
C VAL A 291 -17.93 7.77 -14.93
N ALA A 292 -17.40 8.96 -14.65
CA ALA A 292 -16.23 9.11 -13.80
C ALA A 292 -16.65 9.50 -12.36
N ILE A 293 -16.11 8.82 -11.35
CA ILE A 293 -16.25 9.19 -9.94
C ILE A 293 -14.93 9.78 -9.47
N VAL A 294 -14.93 11.06 -9.14
CA VAL A 294 -13.73 11.84 -8.80
C VAL A 294 -13.77 12.32 -7.35
N GLY A 295 -12.60 12.57 -6.78
CA GLY A 295 -12.48 13.07 -5.41
C GLY A 295 -11.13 12.76 -4.78
N HIS A 296 -10.81 13.47 -3.70
CA HIS A 296 -9.55 13.29 -2.97
C HIS A 296 -9.39 11.86 -2.42
N ASN A 297 -8.16 11.49 -2.06
CA ASN A 297 -7.92 10.20 -1.41
C ASN A 297 -8.67 10.10 -0.08
N GLY A 298 -9.27 8.93 0.18
CA GLY A 298 -10.12 8.72 1.36
C GLY A 298 -11.49 9.42 1.31
N SER A 299 -11.97 9.86 0.15
CA SER A 299 -13.34 10.38 0.00
C SER A 299 -14.43 9.30 0.01
N GLY A 300 -14.06 8.03 -0.19
CA GLY A 300 -14.97 6.88 -0.20
C GLY A 300 -15.20 6.24 -1.58
N LYS A 301 -14.49 6.65 -2.64
CA LYS A 301 -14.71 6.16 -4.03
C LYS A 301 -14.59 4.63 -4.15
N THR A 302 -13.47 4.08 -3.70
CA THR A 302 -13.24 2.63 -3.65
C THR A 302 -14.24 1.92 -2.72
N THR A 303 -14.68 2.56 -1.63
CA THR A 303 -15.72 2.00 -0.75
C THR A 303 -17.07 1.89 -1.48
N LEU A 304 -17.46 2.90 -2.25
CA LEU A 304 -18.66 2.88 -3.07
C LEU A 304 -18.59 1.77 -4.13
N ALA A 305 -17.45 1.63 -4.81
CA ALA A 305 -17.19 0.57 -5.76
C ALA A 305 -17.36 -0.84 -5.15
N LYS A 306 -16.77 -1.04 -3.96
CA LYS A 306 -16.86 -2.30 -3.21
C LYS A 306 -18.29 -2.62 -2.76
N LEU A 307 -19.10 -1.61 -2.45
CA LEU A 307 -20.52 -1.80 -2.13
C LEU A 307 -21.34 -2.21 -3.36
N ILE A 308 -21.07 -1.58 -4.52
CA ILE A 308 -21.70 -1.97 -5.81
C ILE A 308 -21.31 -3.41 -6.20
N MET A 309 -20.07 -3.82 -5.94
CA MET A 309 -19.58 -5.19 -6.21
C MET A 309 -20.05 -6.24 -5.19
N GLY A 310 -20.74 -5.86 -4.13
CA GLY A 310 -21.13 -6.77 -3.04
C GLY A 310 -19.97 -7.26 -2.17
N LEU A 311 -18.76 -6.70 -2.33
CA LEU A 311 -17.61 -6.97 -1.46
C LEU A 311 -17.84 -6.43 -0.04
N LEU A 312 -18.60 -5.34 0.07
CA LEU A 312 -19.05 -4.79 1.34
C LEU A 312 -20.58 -4.84 1.40
N ARG A 313 -21.11 -4.92 2.62
CA ARG A 313 -22.54 -4.79 2.88
C ARG A 313 -22.83 -3.38 3.39
N PRO A 314 -23.81 -2.67 2.82
CA PRO A 314 -24.21 -1.38 3.36
C PRO A 314 -24.65 -1.51 4.81
N THR A 315 -24.38 -0.48 5.60
CA THR A 315 -24.96 -0.34 6.95
C THR A 315 -26.41 0.07 6.83
N GLU A 316 -26.69 1.01 5.91
CA GLU A 316 -28.02 1.50 5.57
C GLU A 316 -28.11 1.76 4.06
N GLY A 317 -29.34 1.84 3.55
CA GLY A 317 -29.60 2.05 2.13
C GLY A 317 -29.49 0.79 1.29
N ARG A 318 -29.70 0.94 -0.02
CA ARG A 318 -29.83 -0.17 -0.96
C ARG A 318 -29.07 0.10 -2.24
N VAL A 319 -28.63 -0.99 -2.87
CA VAL A 319 -28.02 -0.96 -4.20
C VAL A 319 -28.82 -1.89 -5.11
N TYR A 320 -29.18 -1.41 -6.29
CA TYR A 320 -29.91 -2.17 -7.31
C TYR A 320 -29.09 -2.26 -8.60
N LEU A 321 -29.20 -3.41 -9.26
CA LEU A 321 -28.73 -3.65 -10.62
C LEU A 321 -29.94 -4.00 -11.50
N GLY A 322 -30.32 -3.07 -12.37
CA GLY A 322 -31.61 -3.07 -13.05
C GLY A 322 -32.75 -3.00 -12.02
N SER A 323 -33.65 -3.98 -12.07
CA SER A 323 -34.74 -4.12 -11.09
C SER A 323 -34.38 -4.97 -9.87
N ARG A 324 -33.19 -5.60 -9.84
CA ARG A 324 -32.79 -6.52 -8.78
C ARG A 324 -32.05 -5.76 -7.68
N GLU A 325 -32.53 -5.84 -6.44
CA GLU A 325 -31.75 -5.41 -5.28
C GLU A 325 -30.55 -6.36 -5.09
N ILE A 326 -29.35 -5.80 -5.06
CA ILE A 326 -28.09 -6.54 -4.89
C ILE A 326 -27.42 -6.29 -3.53
N SER A 327 -28.06 -5.51 -2.65
CA SER A 327 -27.61 -5.23 -1.27
C SER A 327 -27.22 -6.52 -0.54
N GLY A 328 -25.92 -6.73 -0.33
CA GLY A 328 -25.39 -7.89 0.38
C GLY A 328 -25.40 -9.22 -0.39
N THR A 329 -25.69 -9.19 -1.69
CA THR A 329 -25.38 -10.28 -2.63
C THR A 329 -23.88 -10.51 -2.68
N LYS A 330 -23.45 -11.77 -2.81
CA LYS A 330 -22.03 -12.09 -2.82
C LYS A 330 -21.37 -11.70 -4.16
N PRO A 331 -20.11 -11.24 -4.15
CA PRO A 331 -19.38 -10.85 -5.35
C PRO A 331 -19.29 -11.97 -6.39
N GLU A 332 -19.09 -13.24 -5.97
CA GLU A 332 -19.06 -14.39 -6.89
C GLU A 332 -20.37 -14.63 -7.67
N GLU A 333 -21.50 -14.12 -7.18
CA GLU A 333 -22.78 -14.17 -7.91
C GLU A 333 -22.93 -13.01 -8.88
N LEU A 334 -22.26 -11.88 -8.64
CA LEU A 334 -22.28 -10.69 -9.49
C LEU A 334 -21.17 -10.69 -10.55
N ALA A 335 -20.18 -11.57 -10.42
CA ALA A 335 -18.99 -11.62 -11.27
C ALA A 335 -19.28 -11.77 -12.78
N HIS A 336 -20.41 -12.36 -13.17
CA HIS A 336 -20.82 -12.47 -14.58
C HIS A 336 -21.47 -11.18 -15.13
N LEU A 337 -21.84 -10.24 -14.26
CA LEU A 337 -22.53 -8.99 -14.60
C LEU A 337 -21.60 -7.78 -14.46
N ILE A 338 -20.76 -7.77 -13.43
CA ILE A 338 -19.89 -6.65 -13.09
C ILE A 338 -18.43 -7.12 -13.02
N GLY A 339 -17.59 -6.55 -13.87
CA GLY A 339 -16.14 -6.69 -13.83
C GLY A 339 -15.53 -5.56 -13.02
N TYR A 340 -14.62 -5.88 -12.10
CA TYR A 340 -13.93 -4.89 -11.27
C TYR A 340 -12.42 -5.03 -11.41
N ILE A 341 -11.79 -3.94 -11.81
CA ILE A 341 -10.35 -3.77 -11.95
C ILE A 341 -9.85 -3.04 -10.71
N PHE A 342 -9.07 -3.74 -9.87
CA PHE A 342 -8.55 -3.20 -8.61
C PHE A 342 -7.47 -2.12 -8.86
N GLN A 343 -7.28 -1.24 -7.87
CA GLN A 343 -6.25 -0.18 -7.92
C GLN A 343 -4.84 -0.74 -8.15
N ASN A 344 -4.44 -1.80 -7.44
CA ASN A 344 -3.13 -2.43 -7.62
C ASN A 344 -3.26 -3.76 -8.39
N PRO A 345 -2.62 -3.91 -9.57
CA PRO A 345 -2.59 -5.16 -10.33
C PRO A 345 -2.08 -6.36 -9.52
N ASP A 346 -1.11 -6.16 -8.62
CA ASP A 346 -0.50 -7.24 -7.82
C ASP A 346 -1.50 -7.89 -6.84
N HIS A 347 -2.57 -7.19 -6.46
CA HIS A 347 -3.62 -7.76 -5.62
C HIS A 347 -4.54 -8.73 -6.38
N GLN A 348 -4.50 -8.69 -7.72
CA GLN A 348 -5.43 -9.43 -8.57
C GLN A 348 -4.73 -10.43 -9.49
N ILE A 349 -3.45 -10.24 -9.83
CA ILE A 349 -2.68 -11.17 -10.64
C ILE A 349 -2.05 -12.24 -9.76
N PHE A 350 -2.26 -13.53 -10.09
CA PHE A 350 -1.74 -14.63 -9.27
C PHE A 350 -1.45 -15.95 -10.00
N ALA A 351 -1.84 -16.08 -11.27
CA ALA A 351 -1.54 -17.28 -12.04
C ALA A 351 -0.06 -17.32 -12.46
N GLY A 352 0.45 -18.53 -12.73
CA GLY A 352 1.83 -18.72 -13.17
C GLY A 352 2.13 -18.21 -14.57
N LYS A 353 1.09 -17.99 -15.40
CA LYS A 353 1.23 -17.48 -16.78
C LYS A 353 0.20 -16.41 -17.07
N VAL A 354 0.55 -15.44 -17.91
CA VAL A 354 -0.37 -14.38 -18.38
C VAL A 354 -1.62 -14.96 -19.04
N TYR A 355 -1.47 -16.00 -19.86
CA TYR A 355 -2.61 -16.62 -20.53
C TYR A 355 -3.59 -17.27 -19.53
N ASP A 356 -3.05 -17.98 -18.53
CA ASP A 356 -3.85 -18.61 -17.47
C ASP A 356 -4.51 -17.57 -16.55
N GLU A 357 -3.82 -16.45 -16.29
CA GLU A 357 -4.37 -15.31 -15.55
C GLU A 357 -5.62 -14.76 -16.25
N CYS A 358 -5.58 -14.63 -17.57
CA CYS A 358 -6.70 -14.12 -18.36
C CYS A 358 -7.86 -15.12 -18.46
N LEU A 359 -7.58 -16.42 -18.39
CA LEU A 359 -8.61 -17.47 -18.40
C LEU A 359 -9.25 -17.71 -17.04
N TYR A 360 -8.66 -17.22 -15.95
CA TYR A 360 -9.10 -17.50 -14.59
C TYR A 360 -10.57 -17.11 -14.34
N GLY A 361 -10.91 -15.84 -14.61
CA GLY A 361 -12.28 -15.33 -14.44
C GLY A 361 -13.31 -16.05 -15.33
N PRO A 362 -13.09 -16.14 -16.65
CA PRO A 362 -13.98 -16.86 -17.58
C PRO A 362 -14.29 -18.29 -17.15
N ARG A 363 -13.28 -19.05 -16.69
CA ARG A 363 -13.46 -20.43 -16.21
C ARG A 363 -14.37 -20.49 -14.98
N ASN A 364 -14.21 -19.56 -14.04
CA ASN A 364 -14.99 -19.55 -12.80
C ASN A 364 -16.46 -19.17 -13.02
N ILE A 365 -16.76 -18.30 -13.99
CA ILE A 365 -18.14 -17.90 -14.32
C ILE A 365 -18.79 -18.83 -15.35
N GLY A 366 -18.08 -19.86 -15.82
CA GLY A 366 -18.63 -20.91 -16.68
C GLY A 366 -18.63 -20.61 -18.18
N ILE A 367 -17.78 -19.68 -18.66
CA ILE A 367 -17.61 -19.47 -20.11
C ILE A 367 -16.92 -20.72 -20.71
N PRO A 368 -17.45 -21.29 -21.82
CA PRO A 368 -16.81 -22.42 -22.49
C PRO A 368 -15.35 -22.14 -22.87
N GLU A 369 -14.45 -23.09 -22.57
CA GLU A 369 -13.00 -22.93 -22.75
C GLU A 369 -12.62 -22.48 -24.18
N SER A 370 -13.30 -23.00 -25.20
CA SER A 370 -13.05 -22.63 -26.61
C SER A 370 -13.40 -21.17 -26.90
N ARG A 371 -14.47 -20.63 -26.30
CA ARG A 371 -14.85 -19.22 -26.38
C ARG A 371 -13.89 -18.35 -25.58
N ALA A 372 -13.61 -18.75 -24.34
CA ALA A 372 -12.71 -18.02 -23.45
C ALA A 372 -11.31 -17.84 -24.09
N ARG A 373 -10.74 -18.90 -24.67
CA ARG A 373 -9.43 -18.84 -25.35
C ARG A 373 -9.41 -17.90 -26.55
N LYS A 374 -10.48 -17.88 -27.35
CA LYS A 374 -10.63 -16.95 -28.48
C LYS A 374 -10.71 -15.50 -27.98
N THR A 375 -11.53 -15.25 -26.96
CA THR A 375 -11.67 -13.92 -26.35
C THR A 375 -10.33 -13.45 -25.76
N VAL A 376 -9.63 -14.30 -25.00
CA VAL A 376 -8.31 -13.97 -24.42
C VAL A 376 -7.28 -13.67 -25.50
N ALA A 377 -7.16 -14.50 -26.55
CA ALA A 377 -6.20 -14.26 -27.62
C ALA A 377 -6.45 -12.91 -28.32
N SER A 378 -7.72 -12.58 -28.59
CA SER A 378 -8.12 -11.29 -29.14
C SER A 378 -7.76 -10.13 -28.20
N LEU A 379 -8.03 -10.25 -26.90
CA LEU A 379 -7.72 -9.20 -25.93
C LEU A 379 -6.22 -8.96 -25.77
N LEU A 380 -5.41 -10.02 -25.71
CA LEU A 380 -3.97 -9.89 -25.63
C LEU A 380 -3.38 -9.17 -26.85
N SER A 381 -3.94 -9.42 -28.04
CA SER A 381 -3.56 -8.70 -29.27
C SER A 381 -3.99 -7.23 -29.23
N GLN A 382 -5.24 -6.95 -28.85
CA GLN A 382 -5.76 -5.57 -28.73
C GLN A 382 -5.03 -4.73 -27.69
N LEU A 383 -4.45 -5.37 -26.67
CA LEU A 383 -3.68 -4.71 -25.62
C LEU A 383 -2.17 -4.74 -25.88
N HIS A 384 -1.74 -5.20 -27.06
CA HIS A 384 -0.32 -5.29 -27.47
C HIS A 384 0.55 -6.10 -26.49
N ILE A 385 -0.01 -7.14 -25.88
CA ILE A 385 0.66 -8.01 -24.90
C ILE A 385 0.63 -9.50 -25.30
N SER A 386 0.36 -9.81 -26.57
CA SER A 386 0.37 -11.20 -27.07
C SER A 386 1.68 -11.94 -26.81
N HIS A 387 2.82 -11.25 -26.93
CA HIS A 387 4.15 -11.82 -26.69
C HIS A 387 4.41 -12.17 -25.22
N LEU A 388 3.58 -11.68 -24.30
CA LEU A 388 3.68 -11.97 -22.86
C LEU A 388 2.88 -13.21 -22.45
N GLY A 389 2.10 -13.83 -23.35
CA GLY A 389 1.13 -14.88 -23.00
C GLY A 389 1.71 -16.05 -22.18
N ASP A 390 2.93 -16.48 -22.52
CA ASP A 390 3.64 -17.57 -21.84
C ASP A 390 4.58 -17.10 -20.71
N ARG A 391 4.74 -15.79 -20.53
CA ARG A 391 5.57 -15.24 -19.45
C ARG A 391 4.87 -15.32 -18.11
N GLU A 392 5.68 -15.35 -17.06
CA GLU A 392 5.21 -15.27 -15.68
C GLU A 392 4.83 -13.83 -15.34
N PRO A 393 3.60 -13.56 -14.85
CA PRO A 393 3.15 -12.20 -14.57
C PRO A 393 4.01 -11.43 -13.55
N ILE A 394 4.74 -12.15 -12.70
CA ILE A 394 5.63 -11.58 -11.68
C ILE A 394 6.78 -10.78 -12.30
N ASN A 395 7.28 -11.20 -13.47
CA ASN A 395 8.44 -10.61 -14.15
C ASN A 395 8.06 -9.45 -15.08
N LEU A 396 6.78 -9.06 -15.11
CA LEU A 396 6.28 -7.99 -15.95
C LEU A 396 6.47 -6.63 -15.29
N SER A 397 6.70 -5.61 -16.12
CA SER A 397 6.65 -4.21 -15.68
C SER A 397 5.25 -3.86 -15.17
N TYR A 398 5.15 -2.84 -14.33
CA TYR A 398 3.87 -2.42 -13.77
C TYR A 398 2.81 -2.11 -14.85
N GLY A 399 3.20 -1.42 -15.92
CA GLY A 399 2.32 -1.12 -17.05
C GLY A 399 1.85 -2.38 -17.80
N GLU A 400 2.74 -3.38 -17.98
CA GLU A 400 2.36 -4.68 -18.53
C GLU A 400 1.39 -5.43 -17.62
N LYS A 401 1.67 -5.47 -16.30
CA LYS A 401 0.76 -6.03 -15.30
C LYS A 401 -0.61 -5.36 -15.36
N ARG A 402 -0.67 -4.03 -15.49
CA ARG A 402 -1.94 -3.31 -15.64
C ARG A 402 -2.73 -3.76 -16.87
N ARG A 403 -2.07 -3.93 -18.02
CA ARG A 403 -2.71 -4.43 -19.25
C ARG A 403 -3.20 -5.87 -19.10
N VAL A 404 -2.40 -6.76 -18.50
CA VAL A 404 -2.81 -8.14 -18.19
C VAL A 404 -4.01 -8.16 -17.24
N ASN A 405 -3.99 -7.33 -16.21
CA ASN A 405 -5.08 -7.19 -15.25
C ASN A 405 -6.39 -6.76 -15.94
N ILE A 406 -6.34 -5.74 -16.80
CA ILE A 406 -7.48 -5.30 -17.60
C ILE A 406 -7.97 -6.44 -18.51
N ALA A 407 -7.07 -7.13 -19.23
CA ALA A 407 -7.41 -8.25 -20.09
C ALA A 407 -8.15 -9.36 -19.31
N SER A 408 -7.69 -9.66 -18.10
CA SER A 408 -8.28 -10.71 -17.26
C SER A 408 -9.72 -10.44 -16.84
N VAL A 409 -10.08 -9.16 -16.69
CA VAL A 409 -11.45 -8.75 -16.36
C VAL A 409 -12.31 -8.64 -17.62
N LEU A 410 -11.77 -8.07 -18.70
CA LEU A 410 -12.51 -7.96 -19.98
C LEU A 410 -12.85 -9.33 -20.58
N ALA A 411 -12.01 -10.34 -20.33
CA ALA A 411 -12.27 -11.72 -20.77
C ALA A 411 -13.54 -12.32 -20.16
N MET A 412 -14.03 -11.78 -19.03
CA MET A 412 -15.27 -12.21 -18.39
C MET A 412 -16.52 -11.70 -19.11
N GLU A 413 -16.38 -10.83 -20.12
CA GLU A 413 -17.45 -10.34 -21.00
C GLU A 413 -18.62 -9.62 -20.26
N THR A 414 -18.38 -9.06 -19.08
CA THR A 414 -19.38 -8.44 -18.20
C THR A 414 -20.08 -7.21 -18.81
N GLU A 415 -21.28 -6.87 -18.35
CA GLU A 415 -22.06 -5.72 -18.84
C GLU A 415 -21.59 -4.39 -18.25
N VAL A 416 -21.20 -4.43 -16.97
CA VAL A 416 -20.63 -3.30 -16.24
C VAL A 416 -19.14 -3.54 -16.03
N ILE A 417 -18.33 -2.51 -16.22
CA ILE A 417 -16.89 -2.53 -15.93
C ILE A 417 -16.56 -1.35 -15.02
N ILE A 418 -15.98 -1.64 -13.86
CA ILE A 418 -15.51 -0.64 -12.91
C ILE A 418 -13.97 -0.65 -12.93
N LEU A 419 -13.38 0.51 -13.20
CA LEU A 419 -11.94 0.72 -13.18
C LEU A 419 -11.57 1.60 -11.98
N ASP A 420 -10.89 1.03 -10.98
CA ASP A 420 -10.42 1.79 -9.82
C ASP A 420 -8.99 2.30 -10.04
N GLU A 421 -8.82 3.62 -10.05
CA GLU A 421 -7.59 4.39 -10.29
C GLU A 421 -6.73 3.84 -11.44
N PRO A 422 -7.23 3.82 -12.69
CA PRO A 422 -6.59 3.05 -13.75
C PRO A 422 -5.41 3.66 -14.46
N THR A 423 -5.10 4.92 -14.16
CA THR A 423 -3.96 5.66 -14.69
C THR A 423 -2.71 5.55 -13.81
N CYS A 424 -2.83 5.07 -12.56
CA CYS A 424 -1.67 4.92 -11.66
C CYS A 424 -0.56 4.08 -12.31
N GLY A 425 0.67 4.58 -12.25
CA GLY A 425 1.86 3.88 -12.75
C GLY A 425 1.91 3.66 -14.27
N LEU A 426 1.10 4.39 -15.05
CA LEU A 426 1.12 4.36 -16.52
C LEU A 426 1.75 5.64 -17.08
N ASP A 427 2.59 5.48 -18.10
CA ASP A 427 3.03 6.62 -18.91
C ASP A 427 1.90 7.19 -19.80
N HIS A 428 2.12 8.38 -20.35
CA HIS A 428 1.14 9.09 -21.19
C HIS A 428 0.69 8.29 -22.44
N VAL A 429 1.56 7.45 -23.01
CA VAL A 429 1.19 6.61 -24.16
C VAL A 429 0.18 5.57 -23.73
N ASN A 430 0.41 4.92 -22.60
CA ASN A 430 -0.48 3.90 -22.05
C ASN A 430 -1.78 4.48 -21.49
N ILE A 431 -1.75 5.69 -20.90
CA ILE A 431 -2.97 6.42 -20.49
C ILE A 431 -3.86 6.70 -21.71
N ARG A 432 -3.29 7.16 -22.83
CA ARG A 432 -4.04 7.38 -24.08
C ARG A 432 -4.67 6.09 -24.60
N ARG A 433 -3.90 4.99 -24.67
CA ARG A 433 -4.39 3.66 -25.08
C ARG A 433 -5.54 3.16 -24.18
N LEU A 434 -5.43 3.37 -22.87
CA LEU A 434 -6.49 3.05 -21.92
C LEU A 434 -7.76 3.88 -22.18
N GLY A 435 -7.62 5.18 -22.44
CA GLY A 435 -8.74 6.05 -22.79
C GLY A 435 -9.46 5.60 -24.06
N GLU A 436 -8.70 5.20 -25.09
CA GLU A 436 -9.26 4.64 -26.34
C GLU A 436 -9.97 3.30 -26.11
N LEU A 437 -9.42 2.44 -25.25
CA LEU A 437 -10.07 1.19 -24.85
C LEU A 437 -11.40 1.45 -24.16
N ILE A 438 -11.46 2.40 -23.20
CA ILE A 438 -12.69 2.77 -22.50
C ILE A 438 -13.73 3.31 -23.50
N LYS A 439 -13.33 4.21 -24.40
CA LYS A 439 -14.20 4.73 -25.47
C LYS A 439 -14.75 3.61 -26.35
N ARG A 440 -13.91 2.64 -26.72
CA ARG A 440 -14.31 1.48 -27.54
C ARG A 440 -15.29 0.57 -26.81
N LEU A 441 -15.03 0.23 -25.55
CA LEU A 441 -15.92 -0.58 -24.72
C LEU A 441 -17.29 0.08 -24.58
N ASN A 442 -17.30 1.40 -24.36
CA ASN A 442 -18.53 2.15 -24.25
C ASN A 442 -19.32 2.19 -25.58
N ARG A 443 -18.66 2.35 -26.74
CA ARG A 443 -19.29 2.23 -28.07
C ARG A 443 -19.88 0.84 -28.34
N GLN A 444 -19.39 -0.20 -27.67
CA GLN A 444 -19.96 -1.55 -27.71
C GLN A 444 -21.17 -1.72 -26.78
N GLY A 445 -21.66 -0.63 -26.16
CA GLY A 445 -22.82 -0.62 -25.27
C GLY A 445 -22.52 -1.02 -23.82
N LYS A 446 -21.24 -1.16 -23.44
CA LYS A 446 -20.86 -1.46 -22.04
C LYS A 446 -21.02 -0.24 -21.15
N THR A 447 -21.53 -0.44 -19.94
CA THR A 447 -21.52 0.58 -18.88
C THR A 447 -20.14 0.60 -18.22
N VAL A 448 -19.50 1.77 -18.16
CA VAL A 448 -18.15 1.90 -17.62
C VAL A 448 -18.15 2.90 -16.47
N ILE A 449 -17.56 2.52 -15.34
CA ILE A 449 -17.38 3.39 -14.17
C ILE A 449 -15.88 3.57 -13.97
N VAL A 450 -15.39 4.79 -14.13
CA VAL A 450 -13.98 5.13 -13.94
C VAL A 450 -13.84 5.87 -12.62
N ILE A 451 -13.15 5.28 -11.65
CA ILE A 451 -12.80 5.96 -10.41
C ILE A 451 -11.41 6.52 -10.59
N THR A 452 -11.26 7.83 -10.49
CA THR A 452 -9.95 8.48 -10.64
C THR A 452 -9.89 9.78 -9.88
N HIS A 453 -8.70 10.25 -9.54
CA HIS A 453 -8.45 11.62 -9.10
C HIS A 453 -7.98 12.55 -10.23
N ASP A 454 -7.69 12.00 -11.41
CA ASP A 454 -7.28 12.75 -12.60
C ASP A 454 -8.52 13.29 -13.34
N LEU A 455 -8.73 14.60 -13.23
CA LEU A 455 -9.87 15.28 -13.86
C LEU A 455 -9.74 15.34 -15.38
N ASP A 456 -8.52 15.43 -15.92
CA ASP A 456 -8.32 15.55 -17.36
C ASP A 456 -8.55 14.20 -18.03
N PHE A 457 -8.06 13.12 -17.42
CA PHE A 457 -8.43 11.77 -17.84
C PHE A 457 -9.94 11.53 -17.72
N ALA A 458 -10.57 11.92 -16.59
CA ALA A 458 -12.01 11.77 -16.39
C ALA A 458 -12.83 12.49 -17.47
N ARG A 459 -12.48 13.74 -17.80
CA ARG A 459 -13.11 14.53 -18.88
C ARG A 459 -12.92 13.89 -20.25
N ALA A 460 -11.75 13.30 -20.49
CA ALA A 460 -11.44 12.68 -21.76
C ALA A 460 -12.21 11.37 -22.01
N VAL A 461 -12.65 10.65 -20.97
CA VAL A 461 -13.23 9.29 -21.11
C VAL A 461 -14.69 9.13 -20.69
N SER A 462 -15.29 10.10 -19.98
CA SER A 462 -16.63 9.96 -19.40
C SER A 462 -17.66 10.95 -19.94
N HIS A 463 -18.93 10.56 -19.94
CA HIS A 463 -20.07 11.43 -20.27
C HIS A 463 -20.45 12.32 -19.09
N ARG A 464 -20.23 11.83 -17.87
CA ARG A 464 -20.61 12.49 -16.63
C ARG A 464 -19.57 12.24 -15.55
N ILE A 465 -19.23 13.31 -14.83
CA ILE A 465 -18.30 13.28 -13.71
C ILE A 465 -19.07 13.51 -12.41
N ILE A 466 -18.84 12.67 -11.41
CA ILE A 466 -19.50 12.69 -10.10
C ILE A 466 -18.44 12.90 -9.03
N LYS A 467 -18.52 14.02 -8.32
CA LYS A 467 -17.55 14.37 -7.27
C LYS A 467 -17.99 13.81 -5.92
N LEU A 468 -17.17 12.97 -5.31
CA LEU A 468 -17.34 12.44 -3.97
C LEU A 468 -16.32 13.07 -3.02
N GLU A 469 -16.76 13.68 -1.91
CA GLU A 469 -15.85 14.19 -0.89
C GLU A 469 -16.44 14.09 0.52
N ARG A 470 -15.58 13.66 1.46
CA ARG A 470 -15.95 13.31 2.85
C ARG A 470 -17.12 12.31 2.98
N GLY A 471 -17.22 11.34 2.07
CA GLY A 471 -18.24 10.29 2.16
C GLY A 471 -19.64 10.70 1.73
N LYS A 472 -19.77 11.93 1.26
CA LYS A 472 -20.97 12.43 0.61
C LYS A 472 -20.61 12.81 -0.81
N ILE A 473 -21.62 12.89 -1.65
CA ILE A 473 -21.56 13.80 -2.77
C ILE A 473 -21.70 15.19 -2.10
N VAL A 474 -20.58 15.91 -2.00
CA VAL A 474 -20.35 17.16 -1.24
C VAL A 474 -21.45 18.17 -1.56
N GLU A 475 -22.09 18.87 -0.60
CA GLU A 475 -21.56 19.68 0.52
C GLU A 475 -21.29 19.00 1.90
N HIS A 476 -20.30 19.55 2.64
CA HIS A 476 -19.47 19.02 3.76
C HIS A 476 -20.17 18.72 5.12
N VAL A 477 -19.62 18.00 6.15
CA VAL A 477 -18.51 18.28 7.11
C VAL A 477 -18.14 17.00 7.96
N ARG A 478 -16.94 16.96 8.60
CA ARG A 478 -16.34 15.88 9.46
C ARG A 478 -16.45 16.14 10.99
N ALA A 479 -16.25 15.10 11.82
CA ALA A 479 -16.22 15.10 13.30
C ALA A 479 -15.02 14.32 13.91
N LYS A 480 -14.77 14.44 15.24
CA LYS A 480 -13.85 13.58 16.04
C LYS A 480 -14.11 13.65 17.57
N SER A 481 -13.95 12.53 18.31
CA SER A 481 -13.13 12.39 19.55
C SER A 481 -13.25 10.97 20.18
N SER A 482 -12.31 10.57 21.05
CA SER A 482 -12.22 9.25 21.69
C SER A 482 -11.90 9.31 23.20
N SER A 483 -12.26 8.23 23.92
CA SER A 483 -12.50 8.09 25.38
C SER A 483 -11.25 7.90 26.31
N PRO A 484 -11.36 8.11 27.65
CA PRO A 484 -10.23 8.33 28.58
C PRO A 484 -9.46 7.11 29.11
N LEU A 485 -9.82 5.87 28.78
CA LEU A 485 -9.26 4.67 29.44
C LEU A 485 -7.86 4.23 28.93
N VAL A 486 -7.26 5.02 28.03
CA VAL A 486 -5.93 4.75 27.41
C VAL A 486 -4.75 5.23 28.29
N ARG A 487 -5.01 5.89 29.43
CA ARG A 487 -3.99 6.62 30.21
C ARG A 487 -3.24 5.84 31.30
N LEU A 488 -3.53 4.57 31.54
CA LEU A 488 -2.79 3.81 32.57
C LEU A 488 -1.45 3.26 32.05
N ASP A 489 -0.42 3.35 32.90
CA ASP A 489 0.97 2.93 32.65
C ASP A 489 1.08 1.39 32.42
N PRO A 490 1.68 0.92 31.31
CA PRO A 490 1.88 -0.49 31.02
C PRO A 490 2.76 -1.26 32.00
N LEU A 491 3.77 -0.61 32.62
CA LEU A 491 4.66 -1.27 33.58
C LEU A 491 3.89 -1.59 34.87
N LEU A 492 3.00 -0.70 35.27
CA LEU A 492 2.09 -0.95 36.39
C LEU A 492 1.11 -2.09 36.07
N LYS A 493 0.59 -2.16 34.84
CA LYS A 493 -0.26 -3.27 34.38
C LYS A 493 0.49 -4.61 34.34
N LEU A 494 1.73 -4.62 33.87
CA LEU A 494 2.59 -5.81 33.82
C LEU A 494 2.94 -6.28 35.23
N PHE A 495 3.30 -5.37 36.12
CA PHE A 495 3.62 -5.66 37.52
C PHE A 495 2.41 -6.20 38.29
N ILE A 496 1.25 -5.53 38.17
CA ILE A 496 -0.01 -6.00 38.76
C ILE A 496 -0.38 -7.39 38.22
N SER A 497 -0.14 -7.65 36.93
CA SER A 497 -0.43 -8.94 36.33
C SER A 497 0.50 -10.07 36.75
N LEU A 498 1.81 -9.80 36.86
CA LEU A 498 2.79 -10.77 37.32
C LEU A 498 2.52 -11.09 38.80
N LEU A 499 2.18 -10.09 39.60
CA LEU A 499 1.77 -10.25 40.99
C LEU A 499 0.48 -11.09 41.10
N LEU A 500 -0.53 -10.86 40.25
CA LEU A 500 -1.76 -11.66 40.18
C LEU A 500 -1.51 -13.12 39.78
N ILE A 501 -0.62 -13.36 38.82
CA ILE A 501 -0.25 -14.71 38.40
C ILE A 501 0.50 -15.43 39.52
N LEU A 502 1.54 -14.82 40.09
CA LEU A 502 2.34 -15.42 41.17
C LEU A 502 1.49 -15.66 42.43
N THR A 503 0.61 -14.74 42.79
CA THR A 503 -0.32 -14.92 43.91
C THR A 503 -1.36 -16.01 43.62
N SER A 504 -1.83 -16.16 42.38
CA SER A 504 -2.79 -17.22 42.02
C SER A 504 -2.23 -18.64 42.22
N PHE A 505 -0.90 -18.83 42.09
CA PHE A 505 -0.25 -20.11 42.34
C PHE A 505 -0.05 -20.40 43.84
N ALA A 506 0.12 -19.37 44.66
CA ALA A 506 0.25 -19.49 46.12
C ALA A 506 -1.09 -19.73 46.83
N VAL A 507 -2.20 -19.26 46.24
CA VAL A 507 -3.54 -19.36 46.82
C VAL A 507 -4.15 -20.74 46.58
N LYS A 508 -4.42 -21.47 47.67
CA LYS A 508 -5.15 -22.76 47.67
C LYS A 508 -6.66 -22.63 47.94
N ARG A 509 -7.12 -21.42 48.31
CA ARG A 509 -8.52 -21.12 48.62
C ARG A 509 -9.31 -20.76 47.36
N VAL A 510 -10.37 -21.52 47.08
CA VAL A 510 -11.19 -21.40 45.86
C VAL A 510 -11.92 -20.06 45.79
N GLU A 511 -12.32 -19.52 46.94
CA GLU A 511 -13.08 -18.28 47.09
C GLU A 511 -12.29 -17.06 46.58
N ILE A 512 -10.99 -17.02 46.88
CA ILE A 512 -10.10 -15.93 46.46
C ILE A 512 -9.87 -15.97 44.94
N LEU A 513 -9.71 -17.18 44.37
CA LEU A 513 -9.56 -17.37 42.92
C LEU A 513 -10.84 -16.98 42.15
N ALA A 514 -12.03 -17.23 42.73
CA ALA A 514 -13.31 -16.80 42.17
C ALA A 514 -13.45 -15.27 42.15
N CYS A 515 -13.06 -14.58 43.23
CA CYS A 515 -13.08 -13.12 43.30
C CYS A 515 -12.16 -12.45 42.27
N ILE A 516 -10.96 -13.01 42.04
CA ILE A 516 -10.01 -12.50 41.03
C ILE A 516 -10.60 -12.64 39.62
N ASN A 517 -11.23 -13.77 39.29
CA ASN A 517 -11.92 -13.96 38.02
C ASN A 517 -13.04 -12.93 37.82
N LEU A 518 -13.84 -12.66 38.85
CA LEU A 518 -14.92 -11.67 38.81
C LEU A 518 -14.40 -10.25 38.55
N LEU A 519 -13.30 -9.86 39.22
CA LEU A 519 -12.63 -8.58 39.01
C LEU A 519 -12.09 -8.42 37.58
N LEU A 520 -11.49 -9.48 37.02
CA LEU A 520 -11.03 -9.47 35.63
C LEU A 520 -12.20 -9.32 34.64
N LEU A 521 -13.32 -10.02 34.86
CA LEU A 521 -14.53 -9.87 34.05
C LEU A 521 -15.12 -8.46 34.13
N LEU A 522 -15.07 -7.82 35.31
CA LEU A 522 -15.46 -6.41 35.48
C LEU A 522 -14.54 -5.46 34.69
N ALA A 523 -13.23 -5.73 34.69
CA ALA A 523 -12.24 -4.96 33.93
C ALA A 523 -12.47 -5.06 32.41
N PHE A 524 -12.90 -6.22 31.88
CA PHE A 524 -13.32 -6.35 30.48
C PHE A 524 -14.52 -5.47 30.13
N ARG A 525 -15.51 -5.37 31.04
CA ARG A 525 -16.71 -4.54 30.84
C ARG A 525 -16.37 -3.05 30.85
N LEU A 526 -15.49 -2.63 31.76
CA LEU A 526 -15.00 -1.25 31.84
C LEU A 526 -14.09 -0.89 30.66
N GLY A 527 -13.25 -1.82 30.18
CA GLY A 527 -12.34 -1.64 29.05
C GLY A 527 -13.00 -1.62 27.66
N ARG A 528 -14.34 -1.73 27.58
CA ARG A 528 -15.12 -1.78 26.32
C ARG A 528 -14.60 -2.76 25.28
N VAL A 529 -14.03 -3.89 25.72
CA VAL A 529 -13.57 -4.92 24.79
C VAL A 529 -14.81 -5.63 24.22
N PRO A 530 -14.96 -5.74 22.89
CA PRO A 530 -16.17 -6.32 22.29
C PRO A 530 -16.30 -7.80 22.64
N PHE A 531 -17.24 -8.12 23.54
CA PHE A 531 -17.50 -9.48 24.05
C PHE A 531 -17.72 -10.50 22.91
N ASN A 532 -18.28 -10.05 21.79
CA ASN A 532 -18.53 -10.85 20.60
C ASN A 532 -17.25 -11.37 19.92
N LYS A 533 -16.10 -10.69 20.06
CA LYS A 533 -14.81 -11.15 19.52
C LYS A 533 -14.11 -12.17 20.43
N ILE A 534 -14.41 -12.13 21.73
CA ILE A 534 -13.80 -12.99 22.75
C ILE A 534 -14.53 -14.35 22.84
N MET A 535 -15.86 -14.31 22.73
CA MET A 535 -16.74 -15.46 22.91
C MET A 535 -16.33 -16.73 22.13
N PRO A 536 -15.90 -16.66 20.86
CA PRO A 536 -15.52 -17.87 20.11
C PRO A 536 -14.25 -18.53 20.65
N VAL A 537 -13.28 -17.73 21.10
CA VAL A 537 -12.02 -18.23 21.67
C VAL A 537 -12.27 -18.78 23.07
N TRP A 538 -13.06 -18.07 23.88
CA TRP A 538 -13.42 -18.50 25.23
C TRP A 538 -14.20 -19.82 25.23
N LYS A 539 -15.19 -19.99 24.33
CA LYS A 539 -15.92 -21.26 24.17
C LYS A 539 -15.01 -22.44 23.82
N ARG A 540 -13.99 -22.23 22.97
CA ARG A 540 -13.01 -23.28 22.64
C ARG A 540 -12.14 -23.65 23.84
N PHE A 541 -11.79 -22.67 24.68
CA PHE A 541 -11.02 -22.91 25.89
C PHE A 541 -11.83 -23.67 26.95
N LEU A 542 -13.11 -23.33 27.13
CA LEU A 542 -14.04 -24.06 28.02
C LEU A 542 -14.22 -25.53 27.61
N LEU A 543 -14.09 -25.86 26.31
CA LEU A 543 -14.23 -27.22 25.80
C LEU A 543 -13.16 -28.19 26.36
N GLY A 544 -12.02 -27.67 26.84
CA GLY A 544 -10.94 -28.48 27.41
C GLY A 544 -11.12 -28.86 28.88
N TYR A 545 -12.03 -28.20 29.61
CA TYR A 545 -12.20 -28.43 31.05
C TYR A 545 -12.77 -29.79 31.42
N PRO A 546 -13.74 -30.37 30.68
CA PRO A 546 -14.23 -31.72 30.98
C PRO A 546 -13.11 -32.77 30.95
N ALA A 547 -12.19 -32.67 29.97
CA ALA A 547 -11.03 -33.55 29.88
C ALA A 547 -10.09 -33.38 31.08
N MET A 548 -9.89 -32.14 31.54
CA MET A 548 -9.06 -31.86 32.71
C MET A 548 -9.68 -32.40 34.00
N VAL A 549 -10.98 -32.24 34.19
CA VAL A 549 -11.72 -32.82 35.33
C VAL A 549 -11.58 -34.35 35.32
N LEU A 550 -11.75 -34.98 34.15
CA LEU A 550 -11.61 -36.42 34.01
C LEU A 550 -10.21 -36.92 34.39
N ILE A 551 -9.14 -36.24 33.95
CA ILE A 551 -7.75 -36.60 34.29
C ILE A 551 -7.51 -36.56 35.82
N PHE A 552 -7.97 -35.50 36.48
CA PHE A 552 -7.80 -35.36 37.93
C PHE A 552 -8.64 -36.37 38.72
N VAL A 553 -9.88 -36.61 38.30
CA VAL A 553 -10.75 -37.63 38.93
C VAL A 553 -10.19 -39.04 38.76
N LEU A 554 -9.63 -39.37 37.59
CA LEU A 554 -9.02 -40.68 37.34
C LEU A 554 -7.70 -40.87 38.11
N SER A 555 -6.94 -39.80 38.36
CA SER A 555 -5.64 -39.88 39.03
C SER A 555 -5.71 -39.77 40.56
N GLN A 556 -6.69 -39.06 41.12
CA GLN A 556 -6.76 -38.70 42.55
C GLN A 556 -8.10 -39.06 43.21
N GLY A 557 -9.02 -39.70 42.48
CA GLY A 557 -10.35 -40.04 42.96
C GLY A 557 -11.35 -38.88 42.86
N VAL A 558 -12.63 -39.18 43.10
CA VAL A 558 -13.75 -38.25 42.80
C VAL A 558 -13.70 -37.00 43.66
N GLY A 559 -13.48 -37.11 44.98
CA GLY A 559 -13.49 -35.96 45.89
C GLY A 559 -12.31 -35.00 45.65
N GLU A 560 -11.08 -35.50 45.83
CA GLU A 560 -9.87 -34.68 45.67
C GLU A 560 -9.64 -34.27 44.21
N GLY A 561 -9.95 -35.14 43.26
CA GLY A 561 -9.84 -34.85 41.82
C GLY A 561 -10.79 -33.73 41.37
N LEU A 562 -12.04 -33.71 41.85
CA LEU A 562 -12.97 -32.61 41.57
C LEU A 562 -12.47 -31.29 42.15
N PHE A 563 -12.03 -31.28 43.41
CA PHE A 563 -11.52 -30.07 44.06
C PHE A 563 -10.28 -29.51 43.35
N ASN A 564 -9.30 -30.36 43.07
CA ASN A 564 -8.06 -29.95 42.40
C ASN A 564 -8.31 -29.50 40.94
N SER A 565 -9.22 -30.17 40.22
CA SER A 565 -9.61 -29.73 38.87
C SER A 565 -10.24 -28.33 38.88
N LEU A 566 -11.09 -28.01 39.86
CA LEU A 566 -11.70 -26.70 40.01
C LEU A 566 -10.67 -25.59 40.27
N VAL A 567 -9.71 -25.84 41.16
CA VAL A 567 -8.61 -24.91 41.46
C VAL A 567 -7.78 -24.62 40.21
N PHE A 568 -7.42 -25.65 39.44
CA PHE A 568 -6.67 -25.47 38.21
C PHE A 568 -7.49 -24.76 37.11
N ILE A 569 -8.78 -25.08 36.97
CA ILE A 569 -9.67 -24.39 36.01
C ILE A 569 -9.70 -22.89 36.30
N LEU A 570 -9.90 -22.50 37.56
CA LEU A 570 -9.94 -21.10 37.95
C LEU A 570 -8.60 -20.38 37.70
N ARG A 571 -7.46 -21.05 37.93
CA ARG A 571 -6.12 -20.50 37.61
C ARG A 571 -5.92 -20.31 36.11
N PHE A 572 -6.26 -21.32 35.31
CA PHE A 572 -6.18 -21.23 33.86
C PHE A 572 -7.12 -20.16 33.29
N GLN A 573 -8.31 -19.98 33.89
CA GLN A 573 -9.22 -18.88 33.55
C GLN A 573 -8.61 -17.51 33.84
N ILE A 574 -7.96 -17.32 34.99
CA ILE A 574 -7.26 -16.06 35.33
C ILE A 574 -6.17 -15.75 34.30
N ILE A 575 -5.31 -16.73 34.00
CA ILE A 575 -4.21 -16.57 33.04
C ILE A 575 -4.78 -16.27 31.64
N PHE A 576 -5.82 -16.99 31.22
CA PHE A 576 -6.45 -16.81 29.91
C PHE A 576 -7.13 -15.44 29.79
N LEU A 577 -8.02 -15.09 30.74
CA LEU A 577 -8.71 -13.80 30.77
C LEU A 577 -7.72 -12.64 30.84
N PHE A 578 -6.64 -12.78 31.62
CA PHE A 578 -5.59 -11.78 31.66
C PHE A 578 -4.86 -11.63 30.32
N ASN A 579 -4.38 -12.72 29.71
CA ASN A 579 -3.69 -12.65 28.42
C ASN A 579 -4.58 -12.00 27.35
N LEU A 580 -5.86 -12.33 27.37
CA LEU A 580 -6.84 -11.77 26.47
C LEU A 580 -7.07 -10.28 26.77
N LEU A 581 -7.14 -9.87 28.03
CA LEU A 581 -7.23 -8.45 28.41
C LEU A 581 -5.95 -7.71 27.99
N PHE A 582 -4.78 -8.30 28.19
CA PHE A 582 -3.48 -7.73 27.84
C PHE A 582 -3.36 -7.48 26.34
N VAL A 583 -3.66 -8.48 25.51
CA VAL A 583 -3.61 -8.38 24.04
C VAL A 583 -4.59 -7.32 23.52
N TYR A 584 -5.77 -7.20 24.13
CA TYR A 584 -6.79 -6.26 23.65
C TYR A 584 -6.65 -4.83 24.23
N THR A 585 -5.93 -4.65 25.34
CA THR A 585 -5.79 -3.33 26.00
C THR A 585 -4.38 -2.74 25.93
N THR A 586 -3.40 -3.53 25.50
CA THR A 586 -2.00 -3.09 25.38
C THR A 586 -1.64 -2.93 23.91
N ASP A 587 -1.41 -1.68 23.52
CA ASP A 587 -0.92 -1.34 22.18
C ASP A 587 0.49 -1.93 21.97
N THR A 588 0.72 -2.59 20.84
CA THR A 588 2.00 -3.21 20.46
C THR A 588 3.18 -2.24 20.54
N ARG A 589 2.91 -0.93 20.40
CA ARG A 589 3.87 0.17 20.54
C ARG A 589 4.52 0.28 21.92
N ARG A 590 3.80 -0.06 22.99
CA ARG A 590 4.29 0.07 24.36
C ARG A 590 5.09 -1.16 24.80
N LEU A 591 4.82 -2.31 24.20
CA LEU A 591 5.57 -3.55 24.42
C LEU A 591 6.98 -3.44 23.83
N THR A 592 7.12 -2.95 22.59
CA THR A 592 8.45 -2.77 21.96
C THR A 592 9.31 -1.77 22.73
N ARG A 593 8.76 -0.62 23.16
CA ARG A 593 9.46 0.33 24.03
C ARG A 593 9.80 -0.23 25.41
N ALA A 594 8.93 -1.06 26.00
CA ALA A 594 9.23 -1.74 27.26
C ALA A 594 10.34 -2.79 27.11
N LEU A 595 10.38 -3.53 26.00
CA LEU A 595 11.45 -4.47 25.68
C LEU A 595 12.79 -3.76 25.47
N MET A 596 12.80 -2.57 24.85
CA MET A 596 14.01 -1.75 24.73
C MET A 596 14.52 -1.24 26.08
N ARG A 597 13.63 -0.86 27.01
CA ARG A 597 14.01 -0.49 28.39
C ARG A 597 14.60 -1.64 29.21
N LEU A 598 14.38 -2.89 28.79
CA LEU A 598 14.94 -4.10 29.40
C LEU A 598 16.36 -4.43 28.90
N LYS A 599 17.01 -3.55 28.13
CA LYS A 599 18.35 -3.76 27.53
C LYS A 599 18.46 -5.03 26.66
N LEU A 600 17.36 -5.49 26.08
CA LEU A 600 17.41 -6.58 25.10
C LEU A 600 18.15 -6.10 23.84
N PRO A 601 18.92 -6.98 23.15
CA PRO A 601 19.57 -6.64 21.89
C PRO A 601 18.58 -6.04 20.89
N TYR A 602 18.92 -4.91 20.29
CA TYR A 602 18.07 -4.15 19.36
C TYR A 602 17.47 -5.03 18.25
N PHE A 603 18.27 -5.98 17.75
CA PHE A 603 17.86 -6.97 16.75
C PHE A 603 16.64 -7.81 17.17
N ILE A 604 16.54 -8.23 18.44
CA ILE A 604 15.42 -9.05 18.94
C ILE A 604 14.14 -8.21 19.00
N CYS A 605 14.24 -6.98 19.50
CA CYS A 605 13.13 -6.03 19.54
C CYS A 605 12.64 -5.71 18.12
N PHE A 606 13.56 -5.56 17.17
CA PHE A 606 13.27 -5.30 15.77
C PHE A 606 12.59 -6.51 15.08
N MET A 607 13.12 -7.72 15.24
CA MET A 607 12.48 -8.93 14.71
C MET A 607 11.06 -9.07 15.24
N PHE A 608 10.86 -8.89 16.55
CA PHE A 608 9.55 -9.00 17.16
C PHE A 608 8.58 -7.94 16.65
N SER A 609 9.03 -6.68 16.53
CA SER A 609 8.23 -5.59 15.96
C SER A 609 7.83 -5.86 14.51
N THR A 610 8.78 -6.35 13.71
CA THR A 610 8.58 -6.66 12.29
C THR A 610 7.59 -7.81 12.11
N ILE A 611 7.74 -8.90 12.87
CA ILE A 611 6.79 -10.03 12.87
C ILE A 611 5.40 -9.57 13.28
N MET A 612 5.30 -8.79 14.36
CA MET A 612 4.01 -8.27 14.84
C MET A 612 3.34 -7.33 13.85
N ARG A 613 4.11 -6.59 13.04
CA ARG A 613 3.59 -5.79 11.91
C ARG A 613 3.18 -6.65 10.73
N MET A 614 3.93 -7.72 10.42
CA MET A 614 3.64 -8.59 9.29
C MET A 614 2.32 -9.34 9.46
N ILE A 615 1.94 -9.76 10.67
CA ILE A 615 0.70 -10.53 10.90
C ILE A 615 -0.57 -9.80 10.39
N PRO A 616 -0.91 -8.58 10.86
CA PRO A 616 -2.11 -7.89 10.39
C PRO A 616 -2.01 -7.56 8.89
N LEU A 617 -0.81 -7.25 8.41
CA LEU A 617 -0.58 -6.92 7.02
C LEU A 617 -0.79 -8.12 6.07
N LEU A 618 -0.26 -9.29 6.42
CA LEU A 618 -0.50 -10.55 5.71
C LEU A 618 -1.98 -10.92 5.75
N SER A 619 -2.66 -10.65 6.87
CA SER A 619 -4.10 -10.88 6.99
C SER A 619 -4.93 -9.96 6.08
N GLU A 620 -4.48 -8.72 5.88
CA GLU A 620 -5.11 -7.77 4.97
C GLU A 620 -4.85 -8.15 3.52
N GLU A 621 -3.62 -8.55 3.19
CA GLU A 621 -3.23 -9.01 1.85
C GLU A 621 -3.99 -10.27 1.44
N ALA A 622 -4.11 -11.25 2.34
CA ALA A 622 -4.93 -12.44 2.14
C ALA A 622 -6.37 -12.07 1.79
N ARG A 623 -6.92 -11.06 2.46
CA ARG A 623 -8.29 -10.58 2.21
C ARG A 623 -8.40 -9.91 0.84
N ARG A 624 -7.42 -9.09 0.45
CA ARG A 624 -7.37 -8.44 -0.88
C ARG A 624 -7.34 -9.47 -2.01
N VAL A 625 -6.49 -10.49 -1.89
CA VAL A 625 -6.42 -11.59 -2.87
C VAL A 625 -7.73 -12.38 -2.93
N LEU A 626 -8.33 -12.69 -1.79
CA LEU A 626 -9.65 -13.36 -1.74
C LEU A 626 -10.76 -12.53 -2.38
N ASP A 627 -10.80 -11.23 -2.10
CA ASP A 627 -11.77 -10.31 -2.68
C ASP A 627 -11.61 -10.26 -4.21
N ALA A 628 -10.37 -10.18 -4.71
CA ALA A 628 -10.07 -10.22 -6.14
C ALA A 628 -10.46 -11.54 -6.81
N GLN A 629 -10.26 -12.68 -6.14
CA GLN A 629 -10.70 -13.98 -6.63
C GLN A 629 -12.23 -14.07 -6.71
N ARG A 630 -12.94 -13.61 -5.68
CA ARG A 630 -14.40 -13.64 -5.62
C ARG A 630 -15.06 -12.75 -6.66
N CYS A 631 -14.52 -11.56 -6.90
CA CYS A 631 -14.97 -10.69 -8.01
C CYS A 631 -14.81 -11.35 -9.38
N ARG A 632 -13.95 -12.37 -9.48
CA ARG A 632 -13.76 -13.20 -10.68
C ARG A 632 -14.43 -14.57 -10.59
N GLY A 633 -15.52 -14.66 -9.82
CA GLY A 633 -16.41 -15.83 -9.75
C GLY A 633 -15.91 -16.97 -8.86
N PHE A 634 -14.77 -16.84 -8.17
CA PHE A 634 -14.26 -17.90 -7.31
C PHE A 634 -15.16 -18.11 -6.10
N ARG A 635 -15.70 -19.33 -5.95
CA ARG A 635 -16.50 -19.73 -4.79
C ARG A 635 -15.63 -20.48 -3.80
N VAL A 636 -15.53 -19.96 -2.57
CA VAL A 636 -14.82 -20.63 -1.48
C VAL A 636 -15.59 -21.91 -1.09
N LYS A 637 -15.21 -23.06 -1.66
CA LYS A 637 -15.62 -24.38 -1.14
C LYS A 637 -14.90 -24.62 0.19
N ARG A 638 -15.52 -25.38 1.12
CA ARG A 638 -14.99 -25.64 2.47
C ARG A 638 -13.46 -25.82 2.45
N LEU A 639 -12.76 -25.06 3.30
CA LEU A 639 -11.29 -24.97 3.47
C LEU A 639 -10.58 -26.30 3.84
N ILE A 640 -11.27 -27.43 3.73
CA ILE A 640 -10.82 -28.76 4.18
C ILE A 640 -9.85 -29.41 3.18
N TYR A 641 -9.84 -28.99 1.90
CA TYR A 641 -9.00 -29.60 0.87
C TYR A 641 -7.76 -28.75 0.52
N PRO A 642 -6.52 -29.30 0.59
CA PRO A 642 -5.28 -28.56 0.36
C PRO A 642 -5.15 -28.00 -1.07
N ARG A 643 -5.74 -28.66 -2.09
CA ARG A 643 -5.76 -28.15 -3.47
C ARG A 643 -6.44 -26.78 -3.62
N ASN A 644 -7.36 -26.43 -2.73
CA ASN A 644 -8.05 -25.13 -2.75
C ASN A 644 -7.26 -24.01 -2.06
N TRP A 645 -6.13 -24.33 -1.40
CA TRP A 645 -5.26 -23.35 -0.75
C TRP A 645 -4.21 -22.78 -1.71
N LEU A 646 -3.80 -23.56 -2.71
CA LEU A 646 -2.71 -23.19 -3.62
C LEU A 646 -2.92 -21.83 -4.31
N PRO A 647 -4.14 -21.49 -4.81
CA PRO A 647 -4.40 -20.18 -5.41
C PRO A 647 -4.32 -19.00 -4.43
N LEU A 648 -4.38 -19.24 -3.12
CA LEU A 648 -4.27 -18.22 -2.08
C LEU A 648 -2.84 -18.12 -1.52
N VAL A 649 -2.22 -19.27 -1.30
CA VAL A 649 -0.90 -19.37 -0.65
C VAL A 649 0.21 -18.93 -1.58
N LEU A 650 0.18 -19.32 -2.85
CA LEU A 650 1.25 -18.99 -3.80
C LEU A 650 1.41 -17.47 -4.00
N PRO A 651 0.34 -16.69 -4.24
CA PRO A 651 0.46 -15.24 -4.39
C PRO A 651 0.91 -14.58 -3.10
N MET A 652 0.36 -15.01 -1.96
CA MET A 652 0.79 -14.51 -0.66
C MET A 652 2.27 -14.76 -0.41
N LEU A 653 2.79 -15.95 -0.72
CA LEU A 653 4.22 -16.25 -0.57
C LEU A 653 5.08 -15.36 -1.46
N VAL A 654 4.70 -15.22 -2.74
CA VAL A 654 5.41 -14.37 -3.70
C VAL A 654 5.44 -12.91 -3.23
N THR A 655 4.28 -12.33 -2.91
CA THR A 655 4.19 -10.94 -2.44
C THR A 655 4.94 -10.75 -1.13
N THR A 656 4.94 -11.76 -0.24
CA THR A 656 5.70 -11.72 1.02
C THR A 656 7.20 -11.73 0.76
N LEU A 657 7.69 -12.57 -0.16
CA LEU A 657 9.11 -12.64 -0.52
C LEU A 657 9.58 -11.34 -1.19
N GLN A 658 8.84 -10.83 -2.18
CA GLN A 658 9.15 -9.55 -2.82
C GLN A 658 9.18 -8.40 -1.81
N ARG A 659 8.22 -8.38 -0.89
CA ARG A 659 8.17 -7.38 0.17
C ARG A 659 9.36 -7.52 1.11
N ALA A 660 9.73 -8.73 1.49
CA ALA A 660 10.89 -8.96 2.34
C ALA A 660 12.19 -8.48 1.68
N GLU A 661 12.34 -8.71 0.38
CA GLU A 661 13.48 -8.22 -0.41
C GLU A 661 13.53 -6.68 -0.46
N GLN A 662 12.41 -6.04 -0.81
CA GLN A 662 12.31 -4.56 -0.85
C GLN A 662 12.54 -3.94 0.54
N MET A 663 12.00 -4.56 1.59
CA MET A 663 12.26 -4.14 2.97
C MET A 663 13.74 -4.29 3.32
N ALA A 664 14.38 -5.40 2.94
CA ALA A 664 15.81 -5.60 3.19
C ALA A 664 16.68 -4.55 2.48
N ILE A 665 16.37 -4.22 1.22
CA ILE A 665 17.04 -3.14 0.49
C ILE A 665 16.83 -1.80 1.20
N SER A 666 15.59 -1.49 1.59
CA SER A 666 15.25 -0.27 2.31
C SER A 666 15.95 -0.14 3.67
N MET A 667 16.13 -1.25 4.38
CA MET A 667 16.87 -1.29 5.64
C MET A 667 18.35 -0.94 5.42
N LYS A 668 18.98 -1.55 4.41
CA LYS A 668 20.39 -1.29 4.08
C LYS A 668 20.65 0.15 3.64
N LEU A 669 19.77 0.71 2.80
CA LEU A 669 19.79 2.12 2.40
C LEU A 669 19.69 3.08 3.60
N ARG A 670 19.14 2.61 4.72
CA ARG A 670 18.99 3.36 5.96
C ARG A 670 19.94 2.90 7.05
N GLY A 671 21.14 2.47 6.65
CA GLY A 671 22.26 2.19 7.55
C GLY A 671 22.22 0.85 8.28
N PHE A 672 21.22 0.00 8.03
CA PHE A 672 21.14 -1.29 8.71
C PHE A 672 22.25 -2.24 8.24
N LYS A 673 23.13 -2.62 9.17
CA LYS A 673 24.18 -3.63 8.93
C LYS A 673 23.73 -4.97 9.52
N MET A 674 23.69 -6.02 8.69
CA MET A 674 23.59 -7.39 9.21
C MET A 674 24.95 -7.73 9.83
N GLY A 675 24.99 -7.79 11.16
CA GLY A 675 26.16 -8.22 11.93
C GLY A 675 26.37 -9.73 11.88
#